data_AF-W6LER8-F1
#
_entry.id   AF-W6LER8-F1
#
_cell.length_a   1.000
_cell.length_b   1.000
_cell.length_c   1.000
_cell.angle_alpha   90.00
_cell.angle_beta   90.00
_cell.angle_gamma   90.00
#
_symmetry.space_group_name_H-M   'P 1'
#
loop_
_entity.id
_entity.type
_entity.pdbx_description
1 polymer ?
#
loop_
_entity_poly.entity_id
_entity_poly.type
_entity_poly.pdbx_seq_one_letter_code
_entity_poly.pdbx_strand_id
1 'polypeptide(L)'
;MQTPEVSSPQSGLNAIESNAQTVRNISAAVKLLEDYGLSFDTSAVCIDTIEQILMTDSWVCGECGSSNEPLCPHSSKPHRRRLVLIAQEILQWVGRKVGRMCKRPAPLRERVDGDVKIHTRRRVMMKPHLLLLAFHLARLDTKEVPEMFVQCAQHVLDILRQLQTYGKRLKDQMNESYSKNLLKSFSSAWLQYAKLAEHEVQKLSSLEQRLSVNRLFDGTKSALLEAARERAKSTPNERADLTTFMDLLYQRIERVALPEQLREVQSELSQIEASISPMDSGLRSEQAKIETTQGFQYMNPLISDANTSGSEMETAKLQLLAPGAATPVMGPELPPHWYVDATGRSRPEPGYEERQRRELFLNSEFKARKAFEAVLHYTPPKTTEEGLREAVALGIDEVQLTVMARQLNQSTPVVDMIPPLLHQIQEALLLAVPARLRYRLEQQFRDALDWSWMIKRTTQNQHAMSRIVQFVINHVIVYGAPAREEELKAECQKVCRNLDRLHPELGAAVAEAFRFLFKSVYTLRRDVAEYSLSIVAGELQTNAITYIRAFIEQWLPAPRQWQSSIAFLQKFINTESVKDWAVSKAACSSTSLTDKERRLRGALHFGAMDLLRSGGCTRSERWEFLPGELFYFDKTVIFSCANTVQECILLLLLEGTASVMLSSRGFNNQQVSDALKALHEFFLELLTQDLKLNTLKQSAIDFLETRLSAAPFKESSTQKPVTSNTLSEAERNVLSSTIDKMTDTNSSLYISFERKVLHYTELILFSTSPGSLLPMGLVTNILQRQMGLLKSALTFHWEVYRPYYRTLEELLTFES
;
A
#
# COMPACT_ATOMS: atom_id res chain seq x y z
N MET A 1 -30.45 40.91 -48.39
CA MET A 1 -31.18 39.77 -47.78
C MET A 1 -31.07 39.91 -46.26
N GLN A 2 -32.18 39.65 -45.58
CA GLN A 2 -32.44 39.91 -44.17
C GLN A 2 -31.48 39.17 -43.21
N THR A 3 -31.19 39.83 -42.08
CA THR A 3 -30.71 39.32 -40.78
C THR A 3 -31.77 38.38 -40.13
N PRO A 4 -31.48 37.55 -39.08
CA PRO A 4 -30.61 37.91 -37.95
C PRO A 4 -29.80 36.83 -37.20
N GLU A 5 -28.98 37.41 -36.30
CA GLU A 5 -28.27 36.97 -35.09
C GLU A 5 -28.86 35.78 -34.30
N VAL A 6 -28.02 35.05 -33.53
CA VAL A 6 -28.04 35.06 -32.04
C VAL A 6 -26.68 34.59 -31.47
N SER A 7 -26.29 35.32 -30.43
CA SER A 7 -25.15 35.38 -29.50
C SER A 7 -24.60 34.12 -28.81
N SER A 8 -23.30 34.18 -28.49
CA SER A 8 -22.62 33.51 -27.36
C SER A 8 -22.91 34.18 -26.01
N PRO A 9 -22.69 33.51 -24.86
CA PRO A 9 -21.56 33.85 -23.97
C PRO A 9 -20.93 32.62 -23.24
N GLN A 10 -19.60 32.45 -23.18
CA GLN A 10 -18.64 32.86 -22.12
C GLN A 10 -18.82 32.31 -20.68
N SER A 11 -17.75 31.61 -20.22
CA SER A 11 -17.09 31.52 -18.88
C SER A 11 -17.86 31.32 -17.55
N GLY A 12 -17.31 30.49 -16.65
CA GLY A 12 -17.71 30.47 -15.23
C GLY A 12 -16.98 29.47 -14.33
N LEU A 13 -16.32 29.99 -13.29
CA LEU A 13 -15.75 29.30 -12.12
C LEU A 13 -16.74 28.35 -11.43
N ASN A 14 -16.26 27.39 -10.62
CA ASN A 14 -16.96 26.70 -9.52
C ASN A 14 -18.43 27.11 -9.31
N ALA A 15 -19.33 26.68 -10.20
CA ALA A 15 -20.74 26.99 -10.11
C ALA A 15 -21.40 25.97 -9.20
N ILE A 16 -22.12 26.42 -8.18
CA ILE A 16 -22.98 25.58 -7.36
C ILE A 16 -24.08 25.04 -8.29
N GLU A 17 -23.90 23.83 -8.83
CA GLU A 17 -24.88 23.17 -9.69
C GLU A 17 -26.26 23.14 -9.00
N SER A 18 -27.37 23.36 -9.72
CA SER A 18 -28.70 23.42 -9.10
C SER A 18 -29.21 22.00 -8.71
N ASN A 19 -30.20 21.89 -7.82
CA ASN A 19 -30.73 20.56 -7.46
C ASN A 19 -31.51 19.96 -8.64
N ALA A 20 -32.23 20.79 -9.41
CA ALA A 20 -32.92 20.33 -10.62
C ALA A 20 -31.94 19.76 -11.65
N GLN A 21 -30.78 20.41 -11.85
CA GLN A 21 -29.74 19.89 -12.74
C GLN A 21 -29.16 18.56 -12.23
N THR A 22 -29.01 18.41 -10.92
CA THR A 22 -28.55 17.16 -10.31
C THR A 22 -29.53 16.01 -10.53
N VAL A 23 -30.84 16.27 -10.38
CA VAL A 23 -31.90 15.28 -10.63
C VAL A 23 -31.93 14.88 -12.11
N ARG A 24 -31.67 15.80 -13.03
CA ARG A 24 -31.54 15.51 -14.48
C ARG A 24 -30.35 14.61 -14.80
N ASN A 25 -29.18 14.87 -14.20
CA ASN A 25 -28.01 14.02 -14.38
C ASN A 25 -28.27 12.59 -13.84
N ILE A 26 -28.94 12.50 -12.68
CA ILE A 26 -29.36 11.20 -12.10
C ILE A 26 -30.35 10.51 -13.05
N SER A 27 -31.34 11.22 -13.59
CA SER A 27 -32.30 10.67 -14.56
C SER A 27 -31.61 10.06 -15.79
N ALA A 28 -30.63 10.76 -16.35
CA ALA A 28 -29.85 10.26 -17.48
C ALA A 28 -29.05 8.98 -17.12
N ALA A 29 -28.43 8.95 -15.94
CA ALA A 29 -27.69 7.78 -15.48
C ALA A 29 -28.57 6.58 -15.12
N VAL A 30 -29.75 6.81 -14.55
CA VAL A 30 -30.74 5.75 -14.30
C VAL A 30 -31.25 5.19 -15.62
N LYS A 31 -31.48 6.03 -16.64
CA LYS A 31 -31.82 5.57 -17.99
C LYS A 31 -30.73 4.66 -18.58
N LEU A 32 -29.46 4.98 -18.37
CA LEU A 32 -28.36 4.09 -18.79
C LEU A 32 -28.43 2.73 -18.07
N LEU A 33 -28.78 2.68 -16.78
CA LEU A 33 -28.97 1.39 -16.08
C LEU A 33 -30.12 0.57 -16.69
N GLU A 34 -31.23 1.21 -17.07
CA GLU A 34 -32.35 0.57 -17.78
C GLU A 34 -31.96 0.08 -19.17
N ASP A 35 -31.25 0.90 -19.95
CA ASP A 35 -30.75 0.54 -21.28
C ASP A 35 -29.79 -0.67 -21.20
N TYR A 36 -29.12 -0.86 -20.06
CA TYR A 36 -28.29 -2.02 -19.75
C TYR A 36 -29.04 -3.19 -19.07
N GLY A 37 -30.38 -3.14 -19.00
CA GLY A 37 -31.21 -4.26 -18.55
C GLY A 37 -31.60 -4.26 -17.08
N LEU A 38 -31.34 -3.19 -16.31
CA LEU A 38 -31.86 -3.03 -14.95
C LEU A 38 -33.21 -2.28 -15.00
N SER A 39 -34.31 -3.02 -15.12
CA SER A 39 -35.66 -2.47 -15.15
C SER A 39 -36.25 -2.29 -13.75
N PHE A 40 -37.10 -1.27 -13.59
CA PHE A 40 -37.96 -1.11 -12.40
C PHE A 40 -39.22 -2.01 -12.44
N ASP A 41 -39.59 -2.55 -13.60
CA ASP A 41 -40.80 -3.35 -13.78
C ASP A 41 -40.50 -4.86 -13.59
N THR A 42 -41.41 -5.55 -12.91
CA THR A 42 -41.24 -6.94 -12.43
C THR A 42 -41.25 -8.01 -13.52
N SER A 43 -41.64 -7.67 -14.77
CA SER A 43 -41.99 -8.64 -15.81
C SER A 43 -40.95 -8.82 -16.93
N ALA A 44 -39.77 -8.20 -16.86
CA ALA A 44 -38.74 -8.42 -17.89
C ALA A 44 -37.33 -8.48 -17.29
N VAL A 45 -36.51 -9.34 -17.89
CA VAL A 45 -35.12 -9.70 -17.56
C VAL A 45 -34.96 -10.85 -16.57
N CYS A 46 -34.22 -11.86 -17.04
CA CYS A 46 -33.89 -13.12 -16.37
C CYS A 46 -33.00 -12.87 -15.14
N ILE A 47 -33.48 -13.34 -13.98
CA ILE A 47 -32.83 -13.22 -12.67
C ILE A 47 -31.36 -13.68 -12.71
N ASP A 48 -31.08 -14.71 -13.51
CA ASP A 48 -29.74 -15.28 -13.71
C ASP A 48 -28.71 -14.28 -14.25
N THR A 49 -29.13 -13.29 -15.05
CA THR A 49 -28.19 -12.36 -15.70
C THR A 49 -27.63 -11.32 -14.72
N ILE A 50 -28.44 -10.87 -13.76
CA ILE A 50 -28.04 -9.85 -12.77
C ILE A 50 -27.19 -10.48 -11.68
N GLU A 51 -27.52 -11.69 -11.25
CA GLU A 51 -26.71 -12.46 -10.30
C GLU A 51 -25.34 -12.80 -10.89
N GLN A 52 -25.31 -13.26 -12.16
CA GLN A 52 -24.06 -13.61 -12.85
C GLN A 52 -23.15 -12.39 -13.08
N ILE A 53 -23.71 -11.21 -13.42
CA ILE A 53 -22.93 -9.99 -13.65
C ILE A 53 -22.46 -9.33 -12.34
N LEU A 54 -23.23 -9.39 -11.26
CA LEU A 54 -22.88 -8.73 -9.99
C LEU A 54 -22.05 -9.61 -9.05
N MET A 55 -22.26 -10.94 -9.07
CA MET A 55 -21.61 -11.90 -8.17
C MET A 55 -20.45 -12.67 -8.80
N THR A 56 -20.54 -13.10 -10.06
CA THR A 56 -19.53 -14.00 -10.66
C THR A 56 -18.56 -13.33 -11.64
N ASP A 57 -18.92 -12.23 -12.30
CA ASP A 57 -18.05 -11.62 -13.31
C ASP A 57 -16.84 -10.90 -12.71
N SER A 58 -15.65 -11.21 -13.22
CA SER A 58 -14.41 -10.48 -12.95
C SER A 58 -14.53 -9.00 -13.38
N TRP A 59 -13.72 -8.12 -12.78
CA TRP A 59 -13.74 -6.67 -13.09
C TRP A 59 -13.40 -6.36 -14.56
N VAL A 60 -12.80 -7.33 -15.25
CA VAL A 60 -12.56 -7.37 -16.70
C VAL A 60 -13.45 -8.48 -17.27
N CYS A 61 -14.13 -8.21 -18.38
CA CYS A 61 -14.97 -9.21 -19.03
C CYS A 61 -14.13 -10.41 -19.48
N GLY A 62 -14.51 -11.62 -19.08
CA GLY A 62 -13.81 -12.86 -19.45
C GLY A 62 -13.92 -13.18 -20.95
N GLU A 63 -14.91 -12.63 -21.66
CA GLU A 63 -15.15 -12.89 -23.07
C GLU A 63 -14.43 -11.91 -24.00
N CYS A 64 -14.54 -10.59 -23.75
CA CYS A 64 -13.93 -9.57 -24.63
C CYS A 64 -12.66 -8.93 -24.07
N GLY A 65 -12.28 -9.23 -22.82
CA GLY A 65 -11.11 -8.62 -22.17
C GLY A 65 -11.22 -7.11 -21.92
N SER A 66 -12.34 -6.47 -22.29
CA SER A 66 -12.58 -5.04 -22.10
C SER A 66 -13.23 -4.76 -20.75
N SER A 67 -12.98 -3.56 -20.24
CA SER A 67 -13.63 -3.04 -19.04
C SER A 67 -14.20 -1.62 -19.24
N ASN A 68 -13.98 -1.03 -20.43
CA ASN A 68 -14.36 0.36 -20.74
C ASN A 68 -15.56 0.46 -21.69
N GLU A 69 -15.85 -0.58 -22.46
CA GLU A 69 -17.01 -0.60 -23.35
C GLU A 69 -18.32 -0.79 -22.55
N PRO A 70 -19.45 -0.26 -23.03
CA PRO A 70 -20.72 -0.33 -22.31
C PRO A 70 -21.32 -1.74 -22.29
N LEU A 71 -21.22 -2.45 -23.40
CA LEU A 71 -21.69 -3.81 -23.60
C LEU A 71 -20.52 -4.66 -24.12
N CYS A 72 -20.53 -5.95 -23.81
CA CYS A 72 -19.61 -6.89 -24.41
C CYS A 72 -19.94 -7.05 -25.90
N PRO A 73 -18.98 -6.90 -26.83
CA PRO A 73 -19.23 -7.10 -28.26
C PRO A 73 -19.58 -8.56 -28.61
N HIS A 74 -19.25 -9.52 -27.73
CA HIS A 74 -19.49 -10.95 -27.95
C HIS A 74 -20.82 -11.44 -27.37
N SER A 75 -21.15 -11.06 -26.13
CA SER A 75 -22.41 -11.48 -25.49
C SER A 75 -23.52 -10.44 -25.49
N SER A 76 -23.24 -9.20 -25.93
CA SER A 76 -24.15 -8.04 -25.79
C SER A 76 -24.61 -7.77 -24.35
N LYS A 77 -23.98 -8.40 -23.34
CA LYS A 77 -24.26 -8.19 -21.92
C LYS A 77 -23.50 -6.96 -21.40
N PRO A 78 -24.03 -6.19 -20.44
CA PRO A 78 -23.34 -5.03 -19.88
C PRO A 78 -22.14 -5.45 -19.01
N HIS A 79 -21.05 -4.70 -19.10
CA HIS A 79 -19.89 -4.95 -18.24
C HIS A 79 -20.16 -4.52 -16.79
N ARG A 80 -19.84 -5.39 -15.83
CA ARG A 80 -19.93 -5.12 -14.38
C ARG A 80 -19.33 -3.77 -13.98
N ARG A 81 -18.10 -3.46 -14.47
CA ARG A 81 -17.42 -2.19 -14.18
C ARG A 81 -18.25 -0.98 -14.61
N ARG A 82 -18.93 -1.04 -15.77
CA ARG A 82 -19.74 0.07 -16.27
C ARG A 82 -20.96 0.31 -15.40
N LEU A 83 -21.69 -0.75 -15.02
CA LEU A 83 -22.84 -0.66 -14.11
C LEU A 83 -22.44 -0.07 -12.76
N VAL A 84 -21.30 -0.52 -12.21
CA VAL A 84 -20.79 -0.03 -10.92
C VAL A 84 -20.39 1.44 -10.99
N LEU A 85 -19.78 1.89 -12.09
CA LEU A 85 -19.44 3.31 -12.28
C LEU A 85 -20.68 4.19 -12.35
N ILE A 86 -21.73 3.76 -13.05
CA ILE A 86 -23.00 4.51 -13.15
C ILE A 86 -23.68 4.59 -11.78
N ALA A 87 -23.79 3.47 -11.06
CA ALA A 87 -24.30 3.47 -9.69
C ALA A 87 -23.48 4.36 -8.74
N GLN A 88 -22.15 4.40 -8.94
CA GLN A 88 -21.27 5.27 -8.19
C GLN A 88 -21.55 6.74 -8.51
N GLU A 89 -21.73 7.12 -9.77
CA GLU A 89 -22.08 8.48 -10.20
C GLU A 89 -23.41 8.96 -9.60
N ILE A 90 -24.44 8.11 -9.58
CA ILE A 90 -25.73 8.40 -8.96
C ILE A 90 -25.57 8.75 -7.47
N LEU A 91 -24.89 7.88 -6.71
CA LEU A 91 -24.63 8.12 -5.28
C LEU A 91 -23.76 9.36 -5.06
N GLN A 92 -22.85 9.66 -6.00
CA GLN A 92 -22.01 10.85 -5.92
C GLN A 92 -22.81 12.14 -6.11
N TRP A 93 -23.69 12.21 -7.10
CA TRP A 93 -24.54 13.37 -7.33
C TRP A 93 -25.47 13.66 -6.14
N VAL A 94 -26.08 12.61 -5.57
CA VAL A 94 -26.88 12.75 -4.34
C VAL A 94 -26.03 13.26 -3.18
N GLY A 95 -24.84 12.69 -2.98
CA GLY A 95 -23.91 13.12 -1.95
C GLY A 95 -23.60 14.61 -2.05
N ARG A 96 -23.21 15.11 -3.24
CA ARG A 96 -22.87 16.53 -3.44
C ARG A 96 -23.97 17.51 -3.01
N LYS A 97 -25.25 17.11 -3.01
CA LYS A 97 -26.39 17.99 -2.64
C LYS A 97 -26.93 17.78 -1.23
N VAL A 98 -26.76 16.59 -0.66
CA VAL A 98 -27.40 16.23 0.62
C VAL A 98 -26.40 16.16 1.79
N GLY A 99 -25.09 16.08 1.55
CA GLY A 99 -24.03 16.19 2.57
C GLY A 99 -22.66 15.58 2.19
N ARG A 100 -21.60 15.80 2.99
CA ARG A 100 -20.23 15.35 2.63
C ARG A 100 -20.14 13.83 2.42
N MET A 101 -19.50 13.46 1.30
CA MET A 101 -19.29 12.07 0.86
C MET A 101 -18.47 11.26 1.85
N CYS A 102 -18.85 10.00 2.08
CA CYS A 102 -18.09 9.06 2.90
C CYS A 102 -17.87 7.76 2.12
N LYS A 103 -16.62 7.50 1.70
CA LYS A 103 -16.20 6.20 1.16
C LYS A 103 -16.12 5.08 2.23
N ARG A 104 -16.33 5.43 3.51
CA ARG A 104 -16.50 4.51 4.66
C ARG A 104 -17.44 5.14 5.71
N PRO A 105 -18.29 4.38 6.41
CA PRO A 105 -19.01 4.90 7.57
C PRO A 105 -18.02 5.40 8.63
N ALA A 106 -18.33 6.50 9.33
CA ALA A 106 -17.60 6.87 10.55
C ALA A 106 -17.89 5.85 11.66
N PRO A 107 -16.97 5.66 12.62
CA PRO A 107 -17.23 4.80 13.76
C PRO A 107 -18.45 5.28 14.57
N LEU A 108 -19.02 4.34 15.32
CA LEU A 108 -20.09 4.51 16.31
C LEU A 108 -19.65 5.33 17.55
N ARG A 109 -18.95 6.45 17.38
CA ARG A 109 -18.73 7.46 18.43
C ARG A 109 -19.58 8.67 18.16
N GLU A 110 -20.72 8.75 18.83
CA GLU A 110 -21.39 9.99 19.28
C GLU A 110 -22.76 9.62 19.85
N ARG A 111 -22.75 8.98 21.03
CA ARG A 111 -23.81 9.10 22.02
C ARG A 111 -23.13 9.13 23.39
N VAL A 112 -22.76 10.33 23.79
CA VAL A 112 -22.63 10.71 25.20
C VAL A 112 -23.86 11.56 25.48
N ASP A 113 -24.65 11.15 26.47
CA ASP A 113 -25.78 11.93 26.96
C ASP A 113 -25.28 13.29 27.49
N GLY A 114 -25.88 14.37 27.02
CA GLY A 114 -25.58 15.74 27.45
C GLY A 114 -25.70 16.73 26.30
N ASP A 115 -26.62 17.68 26.44
CA ASP A 115 -27.04 18.67 25.44
C ASP A 115 -25.89 19.40 24.72
N VAL A 116 -25.49 18.90 23.54
CA VAL A 116 -24.79 19.68 22.51
C VAL A 116 -25.34 19.30 21.12
N LYS A 117 -26.37 20.02 20.68
CA LYS A 117 -26.91 19.97 19.32
C LYS A 117 -25.97 20.67 18.34
N ILE A 118 -24.94 20.00 17.80
CA ILE A 118 -24.18 20.52 16.64
C ILE A 118 -23.86 19.41 15.60
N HIS A 119 -24.77 19.26 14.62
CA HIS A 119 -24.48 18.96 13.20
C HIS A 119 -23.85 17.60 12.75
N THR A 120 -24.38 16.44 13.18
CA THR A 120 -24.23 15.17 12.43
C THR A 120 -25.17 15.08 11.22
N ARG A 121 -25.16 16.09 10.34
CA ARG A 121 -25.98 16.08 9.11
C ARG A 121 -25.34 15.19 8.03
N ARG A 122 -26.01 14.05 7.78
CA ARG A 122 -26.19 13.33 6.49
C ARG A 122 -24.93 12.97 5.69
N ARG A 123 -24.48 11.71 5.85
CA ARG A 123 -23.43 11.08 5.04
C ARG A 123 -24.08 10.05 4.10
N VAL A 124 -23.82 10.13 2.79
CA VAL A 124 -24.24 9.10 1.82
C VAL A 124 -23.16 8.02 1.77
N MET A 125 -23.53 6.76 2.01
CA MET A 125 -22.60 5.61 1.97
C MET A 125 -22.30 5.20 0.52
N MET A 126 -21.03 5.16 0.10
CA MET A 126 -20.63 4.81 -1.27
C MET A 126 -20.53 3.29 -1.48
N LYS A 127 -21.68 2.62 -1.64
CA LYS A 127 -21.77 1.17 -1.94
C LYS A 127 -22.51 0.92 -3.26
N PRO A 128 -21.89 1.19 -4.43
CA PRO A 128 -22.56 1.07 -5.73
C PRO A 128 -23.08 -0.34 -6.02
N HIS A 129 -22.34 -1.39 -5.63
CA HIS A 129 -22.78 -2.79 -5.76
C HIS A 129 -24.09 -3.08 -5.03
N LEU A 130 -24.28 -2.46 -3.86
CA LEU A 130 -25.48 -2.67 -3.05
C LEU A 130 -26.70 -1.95 -3.66
N LEU A 131 -26.48 -0.81 -4.33
CA LEU A 131 -27.53 -0.13 -5.09
C LEU A 131 -27.97 -0.98 -6.29
N LEU A 132 -27.03 -1.60 -7.00
CA LEU A 132 -27.34 -2.53 -8.10
C LEU A 132 -28.09 -3.77 -7.57
N LEU A 133 -27.68 -4.30 -6.41
CA LEU A 133 -28.36 -5.42 -5.76
C LEU A 133 -29.82 -5.09 -5.38
N ALA A 134 -30.16 -3.83 -5.14
CA ALA A 134 -31.53 -3.44 -4.82
C ALA A 134 -32.51 -3.76 -5.96
N PHE A 135 -32.09 -3.65 -7.23
CA PHE A 135 -32.89 -4.02 -8.41
C PHE A 135 -33.24 -5.50 -8.45
N HIS A 136 -32.42 -6.35 -7.83
CA HIS A 136 -32.69 -7.78 -7.68
C HIS A 136 -33.53 -8.06 -6.42
N LEU A 137 -33.09 -7.57 -5.25
CA LEU A 137 -33.73 -7.85 -3.97
C LEU A 137 -35.16 -7.33 -3.87
N ALA A 138 -35.50 -6.23 -4.55
CA ALA A 138 -36.85 -5.70 -4.60
C ALA A 138 -37.87 -6.67 -5.24
N ARG A 139 -37.40 -7.69 -5.96
CA ARG A 139 -38.20 -8.67 -6.72
C ARG A 139 -38.32 -10.03 -6.03
N LEU A 140 -37.52 -10.31 -5.00
CA LEU A 140 -37.55 -11.61 -4.31
C LEU A 140 -38.80 -11.72 -3.43
N ASP A 141 -39.35 -12.93 -3.35
CA ASP A 141 -40.42 -13.24 -2.42
C ASP A 141 -39.90 -13.11 -0.97
N THR A 142 -40.73 -12.58 -0.09
CA THR A 142 -40.42 -12.34 1.35
C THR A 142 -40.10 -13.60 2.14
N LYS A 143 -40.21 -14.78 1.51
CA LYS A 143 -39.89 -16.09 2.07
C LYS A 143 -38.40 -16.44 1.96
N GLU A 144 -37.68 -15.89 0.98
CA GLU A 144 -36.26 -16.18 0.75
C GLU A 144 -35.34 -15.17 1.46
N VAL A 145 -35.81 -13.93 1.58
CA VAL A 145 -35.07 -12.80 2.18
C VAL A 145 -35.99 -12.08 3.17
N PRO A 146 -35.47 -11.59 4.32
CA PRO A 146 -36.31 -10.94 5.32
C PRO A 146 -37.11 -9.77 4.75
N GLU A 147 -38.41 -9.78 5.03
CA GLU A 147 -39.40 -8.87 4.43
C GLU A 147 -39.00 -7.39 4.53
N MET A 148 -38.46 -6.95 5.67
CA MET A 148 -38.01 -5.57 5.86
C MET A 148 -36.86 -5.17 4.91
N PHE A 149 -36.00 -6.10 4.54
CA PHE A 149 -34.89 -5.84 3.64
C PHE A 149 -35.39 -5.65 2.20
N VAL A 150 -36.35 -6.48 1.78
CA VAL A 150 -37.07 -6.35 0.50
C VAL A 150 -37.83 -5.01 0.45
N GLN A 151 -38.58 -4.66 1.50
CA GLN A 151 -39.35 -3.41 1.56
C GLN A 151 -38.45 -2.17 1.49
N CYS A 152 -37.28 -2.16 2.15
CA CYS A 152 -36.33 -1.07 2.06
C CYS A 152 -35.68 -0.97 0.67
N ALA A 153 -35.38 -2.09 0.01
CA ALA A 153 -34.88 -2.12 -1.36
C ALA A 153 -35.90 -1.53 -2.34
N GLN A 154 -37.17 -1.95 -2.23
CA GLN A 154 -38.27 -1.42 -3.05
C GLN A 154 -38.46 0.09 -2.83
N HIS A 155 -38.35 0.58 -1.58
CA HIS A 155 -38.47 2.00 -1.29
C HIS A 155 -37.35 2.86 -1.92
N VAL A 156 -36.11 2.34 -1.93
CA VAL A 156 -35.00 2.99 -2.64
C VAL A 156 -35.28 3.09 -4.14
N LEU A 157 -35.79 2.01 -4.75
CA LEU A 157 -36.11 1.98 -6.18
C LEU A 157 -37.27 2.90 -6.55
N ASP A 158 -38.32 2.99 -5.73
CA ASP A 158 -39.46 3.87 -6.03
C ASP A 158 -39.05 5.35 -6.03
N ILE A 159 -38.20 5.75 -5.09
CA ILE A 159 -37.67 7.12 -5.08
C ILE A 159 -36.72 7.34 -6.26
N LEU A 160 -35.93 6.32 -6.65
CA LEU A 160 -35.05 6.40 -7.83
C LEU A 160 -35.85 6.51 -9.14
N ARG A 161 -36.95 5.76 -9.27
CA ARG A 161 -37.92 5.85 -10.38
C ARG A 161 -38.55 7.24 -10.45
N GLN A 162 -38.85 7.84 -9.29
CA GLN A 162 -39.36 9.21 -9.24
C GLN A 162 -38.29 10.25 -9.61
N LEU A 163 -37.03 10.09 -9.18
CA LEU A 163 -35.92 10.93 -9.61
C LEU A 163 -35.72 10.89 -11.12
N GLN A 164 -35.87 9.71 -11.71
CA GLN A 164 -35.78 9.53 -13.16
C GLN A 164 -36.97 10.20 -13.90
N THR A 165 -38.20 9.91 -13.46
CA THR A 165 -39.42 10.45 -14.09
C THR A 165 -39.48 11.97 -13.98
N TYR A 166 -39.22 12.52 -12.79
CA TYR A 166 -39.19 13.96 -12.57
C TYR A 166 -38.02 14.63 -13.31
N GLY A 167 -36.86 13.98 -13.39
CA GLY A 167 -35.70 14.48 -14.12
C GLY A 167 -35.84 14.48 -15.65
N LYS A 168 -36.89 13.90 -16.23
CA LYS A 168 -37.21 14.01 -17.66
C LYS A 168 -37.90 15.34 -18.03
N ARG A 169 -38.40 16.09 -17.04
CA ARG A 169 -39.10 17.38 -17.25
C ARG A 169 -38.17 18.49 -17.73
N LEU A 170 -38.73 19.55 -18.34
CA LEU A 170 -37.96 20.74 -18.74
C LEU A 170 -37.41 21.48 -17.50
N LYS A 171 -36.30 22.21 -17.65
CA LYS A 171 -35.59 22.83 -16.50
C LYS A 171 -36.49 23.79 -15.73
N ASP A 172 -37.30 24.53 -16.48
CA ASP A 172 -38.19 25.57 -15.96
C ASP A 172 -39.48 24.98 -15.34
N GLN A 173 -39.70 23.68 -15.49
CA GLN A 173 -40.82 22.92 -14.90
C GLN A 173 -40.41 22.17 -13.62
N MET A 174 -39.12 22.23 -13.24
CA MET A 174 -38.62 21.55 -12.04
C MET A 174 -38.51 22.53 -10.88
N ASN A 175 -39.25 22.26 -9.82
CA ASN A 175 -39.16 22.97 -8.56
C ASN A 175 -37.87 22.59 -7.81
N GLU A 176 -37.04 23.58 -7.50
CA GLU A 176 -35.80 23.40 -6.73
C GLU A 176 -36.05 22.87 -5.31
N SER A 177 -37.15 23.28 -4.65
CA SER A 177 -37.48 22.81 -3.31
C SER A 177 -37.85 21.32 -3.32
N TYR A 178 -38.66 20.91 -4.31
CA TYR A 178 -39.04 19.52 -4.47
C TYR A 178 -37.86 18.65 -4.92
N SER A 179 -37.04 19.14 -5.86
CA SER A 179 -35.79 18.47 -6.28
C SER A 179 -34.86 18.21 -5.08
N LYS A 180 -34.69 19.21 -4.20
CA LYS A 180 -33.91 19.05 -2.97
C LYS A 180 -34.54 18.03 -2.03
N ASN A 181 -35.86 18.04 -1.85
CA ASN A 181 -36.56 17.11 -0.95
C ASN A 181 -36.57 15.67 -1.49
N LEU A 182 -36.62 15.50 -2.80
CA LEU A 182 -36.52 14.19 -3.45
C LEU A 182 -35.12 13.58 -3.29
N LEU A 183 -34.05 14.37 -3.50
CA LEU A 183 -32.67 13.94 -3.23
C LEU A 183 -32.45 13.57 -1.75
N LYS A 184 -33.05 14.34 -0.83
CA LYS A 184 -33.01 14.05 0.61
C LYS A 184 -33.75 12.75 0.95
N SER A 185 -34.91 12.53 0.33
CA SER A 185 -35.72 11.32 0.53
C SER A 185 -34.94 10.09 0.05
N PHE A 186 -34.32 10.18 -1.13
CA PHE A 186 -33.45 9.11 -1.64
C PHE A 186 -32.28 8.84 -0.70
N SER A 187 -31.59 9.88 -0.22
CA SER A 187 -30.49 9.72 0.75
C SER A 187 -30.93 9.05 2.05
N SER A 188 -32.16 9.31 2.51
CA SER A 188 -32.71 8.69 3.72
C SER A 188 -33.02 7.21 3.49
N ALA A 189 -33.74 6.90 2.42
CA ALA A 189 -34.06 5.52 2.02
C ALA A 189 -32.78 4.70 1.79
N TRP A 190 -31.81 5.26 1.08
CA TRP A 190 -30.51 4.64 0.83
C TRP A 190 -29.77 4.30 2.12
N LEU A 191 -29.73 5.23 3.09
CA LEU A 191 -29.07 5.00 4.36
C LEU A 191 -29.73 3.86 5.16
N GLN A 192 -31.05 3.74 5.10
CA GLN A 192 -31.78 2.68 5.79
C GLN A 192 -31.50 1.31 5.16
N TYR A 193 -31.67 1.20 3.85
CA TYR A 193 -31.37 -0.03 3.10
C TYR A 193 -29.91 -0.46 3.28
N ALA A 194 -28.97 0.47 3.17
CA ALA A 194 -27.56 0.15 3.28
C ALA A 194 -27.09 -0.23 4.70
N LYS A 195 -27.79 0.24 5.74
CA LYS A 195 -27.57 -0.23 7.13
C LYS A 195 -28.10 -1.63 7.34
N LEU A 196 -29.28 -1.95 6.82
CA LEU A 196 -29.85 -3.30 6.92
C LEU A 196 -29.01 -4.35 6.19
N ALA A 197 -28.32 -3.96 5.11
CA ALA A 197 -27.38 -4.85 4.42
C ALA A 197 -26.07 -5.10 5.19
N GLU A 198 -25.68 -4.22 6.13
CA GLU A 198 -24.44 -4.38 6.92
C GLU A 198 -24.62 -5.30 8.13
N HIS A 199 -25.82 -5.32 8.70
CA HIS A 199 -26.17 -6.24 9.76
C HIS A 199 -26.67 -7.54 9.11
N GLU A 200 -25.88 -8.62 9.16
CA GLU A 200 -26.34 -9.96 8.74
C GLU A 200 -27.77 -10.18 9.25
N VAL A 201 -28.74 -10.26 8.33
CA VAL A 201 -30.16 -9.98 8.60
C VAL A 201 -30.77 -10.92 9.66
N GLN A 202 -30.07 -12.00 10.01
CA GLN A 202 -30.43 -12.97 11.04
C GLN A 202 -30.17 -12.51 12.49
N LYS A 203 -29.62 -11.32 12.74
CA LYS A 203 -29.22 -10.87 14.10
C LYS A 203 -29.90 -9.58 14.61
N LEU A 204 -30.94 -9.08 13.95
CA LEU A 204 -31.63 -7.86 14.41
C LEU A 204 -32.48 -8.16 15.66
N SER A 205 -32.27 -7.38 16.72
CA SER A 205 -33.14 -7.44 17.90
C SER A 205 -34.55 -6.94 17.58
N SER A 206 -35.56 -7.36 18.35
CA SER A 206 -36.95 -6.91 18.19
C SER A 206 -37.11 -5.38 18.29
N LEU A 207 -36.24 -4.71 19.05
CA LEU A 207 -36.17 -3.26 19.15
C LEU A 207 -35.65 -2.61 17.86
N GLU A 208 -34.58 -3.16 17.26
CA GLU A 208 -34.01 -2.65 16.00
C GLU A 208 -34.95 -2.87 14.82
N GLN A 209 -35.72 -3.96 14.83
CA GLN A 209 -36.75 -4.22 13.84
C GLN A 209 -37.86 -3.16 13.92
N ARG A 210 -38.37 -2.85 15.13
CA ARG A 210 -39.36 -1.77 15.34
C ARG A 210 -38.82 -0.39 14.94
N LEU A 211 -37.57 -0.08 15.28
CA LEU A 211 -36.93 1.18 14.88
C LEU A 211 -36.75 1.29 13.36
N SER A 212 -36.53 0.18 12.67
CA SER A 212 -36.39 0.15 11.20
C SER A 212 -37.73 0.33 10.50
N VAL A 213 -38.79 -0.30 11.01
CA VAL A 213 -40.19 -0.12 10.57
C VAL A 213 -40.62 1.34 10.71
N ASN A 214 -40.40 1.95 11.89
CA ASN A 214 -40.76 3.36 12.11
C ASN A 214 -39.98 4.32 11.20
N ARG A 215 -38.70 4.06 10.96
CA ARG A 215 -37.88 4.89 10.05
C ARG A 215 -38.33 4.77 8.59
N LEU A 216 -38.74 3.59 8.16
CA LEU A 216 -39.30 3.37 6.83
C LEU A 216 -40.64 4.11 6.69
N PHE A 217 -41.50 4.04 7.71
CA PHE A 217 -42.74 4.80 7.78
C PHE A 217 -42.49 6.31 7.70
N ASP A 218 -41.63 6.87 8.55
CA ASP A 218 -41.31 8.31 8.58
C ASP A 218 -40.74 8.81 7.23
N GLY A 219 -39.85 8.02 6.62
CA GLY A 219 -39.28 8.30 5.31
C GLY A 219 -40.33 8.31 4.20
N THR A 220 -41.22 7.31 4.21
CA THR A 220 -42.30 7.17 3.23
C THR A 220 -43.35 8.27 3.41
N LYS A 221 -43.76 8.59 4.66
CA LYS A 221 -44.64 9.71 5.01
C LYS A 221 -44.07 11.04 4.51
N SER A 222 -42.80 11.31 4.80
CA SER A 222 -42.15 12.56 4.36
C SER A 222 -42.11 12.68 2.84
N ALA A 223 -41.81 11.61 2.10
CA ALA A 223 -41.81 11.63 0.64
C ALA A 223 -43.22 11.85 0.07
N LEU A 224 -44.24 11.23 0.68
CA LEU A 224 -45.63 11.35 0.28
C LEU A 224 -46.17 12.76 0.45
N LEU A 225 -45.94 13.39 1.62
CA LEU A 225 -46.42 14.75 1.89
C LEU A 225 -45.73 15.79 1.00
N GLU A 226 -44.45 15.61 0.69
CA GLU A 226 -43.74 16.46 -0.26
C GLU A 226 -44.23 16.28 -1.70
N ALA A 227 -44.58 15.05 -2.10
CA ALA A 227 -45.22 14.80 -3.40
C ALA A 227 -46.62 15.43 -3.48
N ALA A 228 -47.40 15.37 -2.39
CA ALA A 228 -48.71 16.04 -2.32
C ALA A 228 -48.59 17.57 -2.47
N ARG A 229 -47.61 18.18 -1.79
CA ARG A 229 -47.31 19.62 -1.88
C ARG A 229 -46.79 20.06 -3.25
N GLU A 230 -46.15 19.16 -4.00
CA GLU A 230 -45.73 19.43 -5.38
C GLU A 230 -46.89 19.24 -6.35
N ARG A 231 -47.70 18.18 -6.22
CA ARG A 231 -48.89 17.91 -7.04
C ARG A 231 -49.88 19.08 -7.02
N ALA A 232 -50.07 19.61 -5.82
CA ALA A 232 -50.74 20.87 -5.50
C ALA A 232 -50.36 22.05 -6.42
N LYS A 233 -49.07 22.16 -6.76
CA LYS A 233 -48.47 23.28 -7.51
C LYS A 233 -48.24 22.95 -8.99
N SER A 234 -48.31 21.67 -9.38
CA SER A 234 -48.04 21.18 -10.73
C SER A 234 -49.23 21.30 -11.69
N THR A 235 -48.92 21.36 -12.98
CA THR A 235 -49.90 21.40 -14.08
C THR A 235 -50.68 20.08 -14.21
N PRO A 236 -51.85 20.03 -14.88
CA PRO A 236 -52.71 18.84 -14.93
C PRO A 236 -52.02 17.56 -15.44
N ASN A 237 -51.15 17.68 -16.44
CA ASN A 237 -50.39 16.54 -16.99
C ASN A 237 -49.33 16.03 -16.01
N GLU A 238 -48.70 16.93 -15.25
CA GLU A 238 -47.68 16.60 -14.25
C GLU A 238 -48.27 16.01 -12.96
N ARG A 239 -49.57 16.23 -12.72
CA ARG A 239 -50.31 15.65 -11.60
C ARG A 239 -50.49 14.15 -11.76
N ALA A 240 -50.57 13.60 -12.97
CA ALA A 240 -50.75 12.17 -13.19
C ALA A 240 -49.57 11.36 -12.63
N ASP A 241 -48.33 11.70 -12.99
CA ASP A 241 -47.13 11.03 -12.48
C ASP A 241 -47.01 11.11 -10.95
N LEU A 242 -47.30 12.30 -10.40
CA LEU A 242 -47.26 12.53 -8.96
C LEU A 242 -48.38 11.77 -8.22
N THR A 243 -49.55 11.62 -8.84
CA THR A 243 -50.66 10.82 -8.28
C THR A 243 -50.25 9.35 -8.22
N THR A 244 -49.71 8.80 -9.31
CA THR A 244 -49.20 7.42 -9.34
C THR A 244 -48.12 7.19 -8.28
N PHE A 245 -47.18 8.13 -8.13
CA PHE A 245 -46.15 8.03 -7.08
C PHE A 245 -46.72 8.13 -5.67
N MET A 246 -47.70 9.03 -5.44
CA MET A 246 -48.39 9.15 -4.16
C MET A 246 -49.16 7.87 -3.81
N ASP A 247 -49.88 7.27 -4.76
CA ASP A 247 -50.62 6.02 -4.56
C ASP A 247 -49.68 4.86 -4.17
N LEU A 248 -48.52 4.75 -4.83
CA LEU A 248 -47.49 3.76 -4.50
C LEU A 248 -46.94 3.95 -3.08
N LEU A 249 -46.64 5.20 -2.68
CA LEU A 249 -46.17 5.49 -1.32
C LEU A 249 -47.27 5.24 -0.28
N TYR A 250 -48.53 5.54 -0.61
CA TYR A 250 -49.67 5.32 0.28
C TYR A 250 -49.93 3.84 0.52
N GLN A 251 -49.94 3.02 -0.54
CA GLN A 251 -50.04 1.56 -0.43
C GLN A 251 -48.90 0.96 0.41
N ARG A 252 -47.70 1.55 0.37
CA ARG A 252 -46.60 1.12 1.24
C ARG A 252 -46.82 1.54 2.69
N ILE A 253 -47.31 2.76 2.94
CA ILE A 253 -47.66 3.21 4.29
C ILE A 253 -48.71 2.28 4.89
N GLU A 254 -49.73 1.87 4.15
CA GLU A 254 -50.76 0.91 4.60
C GLU A 254 -50.17 -0.42 5.11
N ARG A 255 -49.07 -0.89 4.52
CA ARG A 255 -48.41 -2.15 4.91
C ARG A 255 -47.53 -2.03 6.15
N VAL A 256 -47.03 -0.84 6.45
CA VAL A 256 -45.97 -0.61 7.47
C VAL A 256 -46.50 0.18 8.68
N ALA A 257 -47.59 0.93 8.53
CA ALA A 257 -48.12 1.84 9.54
C ALA A 257 -49.13 1.17 10.51
N LEU A 258 -49.19 1.70 11.73
CA LEU A 258 -50.30 1.42 12.65
C LEU A 258 -51.56 2.21 12.24
N PRO A 259 -52.78 1.75 12.60
CA PRO A 259 -54.03 2.42 12.24
C PRO A 259 -54.13 3.89 12.70
N GLU A 260 -53.48 4.25 13.80
CA GLU A 260 -53.42 5.62 14.30
C GLU A 260 -52.52 6.52 13.44
N GLN A 261 -51.36 5.99 13.03
CA GLN A 261 -50.42 6.68 12.15
C GLN A 261 -51.01 6.88 10.75
N LEU A 262 -51.82 5.93 10.28
CA LEU A 262 -52.51 6.04 8.99
C LEU A 262 -53.57 7.14 9.01
N ARG A 263 -54.32 7.29 10.11
CA ARG A 263 -55.27 8.39 10.30
C ARG A 263 -54.59 9.76 10.34
N GLU A 264 -53.42 9.85 10.96
CA GLU A 264 -52.61 11.07 10.98
C GLU A 264 -52.18 11.49 9.56
N VAL A 265 -51.68 10.54 8.76
CA VAL A 265 -51.29 10.77 7.36
C VAL A 265 -52.49 11.21 6.51
N GLN A 266 -53.65 10.57 6.67
CA GLN A 266 -54.89 10.97 5.99
C GLN A 266 -55.33 12.40 6.36
N SER A 267 -55.23 12.77 7.64
CA SER A 267 -55.53 14.13 8.12
C SER A 267 -54.60 15.17 7.49
N GLU A 268 -53.29 14.91 7.46
CA GLU A 268 -52.32 15.84 6.87
C GLU A 268 -52.47 15.97 5.34
N LEU A 269 -52.76 14.88 4.63
CA LEU A 269 -53.06 14.92 3.19
C LEU A 269 -54.31 15.75 2.92
N SER A 270 -55.38 15.55 3.70
CA SER A 270 -56.62 16.32 3.59
C SER A 270 -56.41 17.81 3.86
N GLN A 271 -55.53 18.17 4.81
CA GLN A 271 -55.17 19.56 5.08
C GLN A 271 -54.39 20.20 3.93
N ILE A 272 -53.47 19.46 3.30
CA ILE A 272 -52.73 19.95 2.13
C ILE A 272 -53.70 20.18 0.97
N GLU A 273 -54.65 19.28 0.74
CA GLU A 273 -55.68 19.44 -0.29
C GLU A 273 -56.65 20.60 0.02
N ALA A 274 -57.04 20.77 1.28
CA ALA A 274 -57.90 21.87 1.72
C ALA A 274 -57.24 23.24 1.61
N SER A 275 -55.92 23.34 1.82
CA SER A 275 -55.17 24.60 1.72
C SER A 275 -55.07 25.19 0.30
N ILE A 276 -55.62 24.47 -0.70
CA ILE A 276 -55.46 24.75 -2.13
C ILE A 276 -56.80 24.86 -2.86
N SER A 277 -57.93 24.67 -2.15
CA SER A 277 -59.22 25.04 -2.72
C SER A 277 -59.31 26.56 -2.88
N PRO A 278 -59.68 27.09 -4.06
CA PRO A 278 -59.89 28.51 -4.23
C PRO A 278 -61.21 28.88 -3.58
N MET A 279 -61.18 29.78 -2.60
CA MET A 279 -62.36 30.58 -2.26
C MET A 279 -62.04 32.04 -2.52
N ASP A 280 -62.79 32.58 -3.48
CA ASP A 280 -62.96 33.98 -3.78
C ASP A 280 -63.19 34.84 -2.52
N SER A 281 -62.81 36.12 -2.64
CA SER A 281 -63.15 37.24 -1.74
C SER A 281 -62.52 37.16 -0.33
N GLY A 282 -61.93 38.19 0.27
CA GLY A 282 -61.88 39.62 0.03
C GLY A 282 -61.60 40.26 1.40
N LEU A 283 -60.72 41.27 1.42
CA LEU A 283 -60.53 42.26 2.50
C LEU A 283 -59.78 41.83 3.79
N ARG A 284 -58.56 42.42 3.95
CA ARG A 284 -58.03 43.24 5.08
C ARG A 284 -58.37 42.81 6.53
N SER A 285 -57.51 42.91 7.55
CA SER A 285 -56.34 43.75 7.80
C SER A 285 -55.67 43.29 9.11
N GLU A 286 -54.34 43.46 9.18
CA GLU A 286 -53.56 44.03 10.30
C GLU A 286 -53.53 43.39 11.72
N GLN A 287 -52.32 43.56 12.31
CA GLN A 287 -51.85 43.36 13.69
C GLN A 287 -51.08 42.04 13.91
N ALA A 288 -49.81 41.99 14.32
CA ALA A 288 -48.92 43.02 14.88
C ALA A 288 -47.42 42.65 14.83
N LYS A 289 -46.59 43.70 14.69
CA LYS A 289 -45.24 44.01 15.27
C LYS A 289 -44.09 42.98 15.11
N ILE A 290 -43.03 43.28 14.35
CA ILE A 290 -41.89 44.19 14.59
C ILE A 290 -41.11 43.88 15.89
N GLU A 291 -39.90 43.34 15.72
CA GLU A 291 -38.66 43.63 16.47
C GLU A 291 -37.49 43.29 15.51
N THR A 292 -36.83 44.28 14.89
CA THR A 292 -35.46 44.77 15.19
C THR A 292 -34.52 43.69 15.77
N THR A 293 -33.26 43.53 15.33
CA THR A 293 -32.12 44.29 15.88
C THR A 293 -30.80 43.95 15.14
N GLN A 294 -30.09 45.01 14.74
CA GLN A 294 -28.64 45.30 14.69
C GLN A 294 -27.62 44.39 13.98
N GLY A 295 -26.86 45.04 13.09
CA GLY A 295 -25.48 44.69 12.80
C GLY A 295 -24.52 45.15 13.90
N PHE A 296 -23.52 44.31 14.15
CA PHE A 296 -22.22 44.69 14.70
C PHE A 296 -21.14 44.10 13.79
N GLN A 297 -20.33 44.99 13.20
CA GLN A 297 -18.98 44.69 12.75
C GLN A 297 -18.12 44.42 13.98
N TYR A 298 -17.28 43.37 13.99
CA TYR A 298 -15.98 43.42 14.67
C TYR A 298 -15.02 42.39 14.06
N MET A 299 -13.97 42.95 13.45
CA MET A 299 -12.58 42.53 13.42
C MET A 299 -12.21 41.10 13.00
N ASN A 300 -11.60 41.06 11.82
CA ASN A 300 -10.51 40.16 11.49
C ASN A 300 -9.37 40.33 12.52
N PRO A 301 -8.81 39.25 13.09
CA PRO A 301 -7.42 39.21 13.47
C PRO A 301 -6.69 38.29 12.49
N LEU A 302 -5.87 38.91 11.64
CA LEU A 302 -4.70 38.27 11.06
C LEU A 302 -3.73 37.87 12.19
N ILE A 303 -3.48 36.58 12.35
CA ILE A 303 -2.24 35.94 12.87
C ILE A 303 -2.23 34.57 12.18
N SER A 304 -1.61 34.38 11.01
CA SER A 304 -0.16 34.16 10.75
C SER A 304 0.46 33.00 11.54
N ASP A 305 1.16 32.15 10.79
CA ASP A 305 2.20 31.18 11.16
C ASP A 305 1.70 29.82 11.68
N ALA A 306 1.75 28.76 10.88
CA ALA A 306 2.92 27.91 10.52
C ALA A 306 2.76 26.57 11.28
N ASN A 307 2.85 25.37 10.71
CA ASN A 307 3.82 24.81 9.77
C ASN A 307 3.22 23.58 9.06
N THR A 308 3.54 23.38 7.79
CA THR A 308 4.03 22.07 7.30
C THR A 308 4.94 22.31 6.10
N SER A 309 6.09 21.64 6.17
CA SER A 309 7.33 21.91 5.45
C SER A 309 7.48 21.09 4.17
N GLY A 310 8.35 21.58 3.29
CA GLY A 310 9.07 20.85 2.23
C GLY A 310 8.94 21.54 0.87
N SER A 311 9.96 22.05 0.20
CA SER A 311 11.41 21.79 0.25
C SER A 311 12.18 22.92 -0.47
N GLU A 312 13.43 23.07 -0.05
CA GLU A 312 14.55 23.92 -0.44
C GLU A 312 14.75 24.27 -1.93
N MET A 313 15.13 25.52 -2.20
CA MET A 313 16.36 25.80 -2.97
C MET A 313 16.89 27.21 -2.65
N GLU A 314 18.11 27.25 -2.11
CA GLU A 314 18.96 28.43 -1.96
C GLU A 314 19.20 29.06 -3.36
N THR A 315 19.32 30.37 -3.57
CA THR A 315 20.39 31.23 -3.10
C THR A 315 20.13 32.63 -3.65
N ALA A 316 20.65 33.62 -2.92
CA ALA A 316 20.77 35.01 -3.31
C ALA A 316 21.13 35.25 -4.79
N LYS A 317 20.41 36.18 -5.43
CA LYS A 317 21.02 37.44 -5.89
C LYS A 317 19.96 38.41 -6.40
N LEU A 318 19.96 39.55 -5.73
CA LEU A 318 19.49 40.83 -6.22
C LEU A 318 19.86 41.03 -7.69
N GLN A 319 18.83 41.38 -8.45
CA GLN A 319 18.83 42.46 -9.45
C GLN A 319 20.21 43.01 -9.81
N LEU A 320 20.61 42.83 -11.07
CA LEU A 320 21.28 43.88 -11.83
C LEU A 320 21.20 43.56 -13.33
N LEU A 321 20.78 44.58 -14.08
CA LEU A 321 20.87 44.81 -15.53
C LEU A 321 19.61 44.54 -16.37
N ALA A 322 19.13 45.66 -16.91
CA ALA A 322 17.97 45.93 -17.75
C ALA A 322 18.26 45.64 -19.25
N PRO A 323 17.64 46.35 -20.21
CA PRO A 323 16.24 46.36 -20.63
C PRO A 323 16.11 45.88 -22.09
N GLY A 324 15.05 45.16 -22.41
CA GLY A 324 14.76 44.77 -23.80
C GLY A 324 13.30 44.45 -23.96
N ALA A 325 12.58 45.33 -24.66
CA ALA A 325 11.14 45.26 -24.88
C ALA A 325 10.71 43.89 -25.42
N ALA A 326 9.85 43.20 -24.67
CA ALA A 326 8.90 42.26 -25.24
C ALA A 326 7.51 42.76 -24.88
N THR A 327 6.85 43.31 -25.89
CA THR A 327 5.43 43.62 -25.97
C THR A 327 4.57 42.52 -25.32
N PRO A 328 3.39 42.87 -24.76
CA PRO A 328 2.45 41.86 -24.27
C PRO A 328 2.00 41.01 -25.46
N VAL A 329 2.57 39.81 -25.59
CA VAL A 329 2.18 38.85 -26.62
C VAL A 329 0.81 38.31 -26.19
N MET A 330 -0.23 38.92 -26.75
CA MET A 330 -1.58 38.36 -26.74
C MET A 330 -1.56 37.04 -27.51
N GLY A 331 -1.57 35.92 -26.78
CA GLY A 331 -1.61 34.56 -27.29
C GLY A 331 -1.80 33.55 -26.15
N PRO A 332 -2.21 32.30 -26.45
CA PRO A 332 -2.26 31.24 -25.43
C PRO A 332 -0.88 31.04 -24.81
N GLU A 333 -0.84 30.76 -23.49
CA GLU A 333 0.42 30.46 -22.80
C GLU A 333 1.17 29.34 -23.52
N LEU A 334 2.44 29.59 -23.82
CA LEU A 334 3.31 28.59 -24.42
C LEU A 334 3.55 27.45 -23.40
N PRO A 335 3.70 26.20 -23.87
CA PRO A 335 4.11 25.11 -23.00
C PRO A 335 5.42 25.44 -22.26
N PRO A 336 5.66 24.88 -21.06
CA PRO A 336 6.92 25.04 -20.37
C PRO A 336 8.11 24.64 -21.28
N HIS A 337 9.19 25.42 -21.28
CA HIS A 337 10.38 25.23 -22.12
C HIS A 337 10.19 25.50 -23.62
N TRP A 338 9.15 26.25 -24.00
CA TRP A 338 8.96 26.76 -25.36
C TRP A 338 9.20 28.27 -25.41
N TYR A 339 9.79 28.74 -26.50
CA TYR A 339 10.08 30.15 -26.75
C TYR A 339 9.53 30.58 -28.11
N VAL A 340 9.35 31.89 -28.32
CA VAL A 340 9.03 32.44 -29.64
C VAL A 340 10.34 32.85 -30.30
N ASP A 341 10.63 32.30 -31.48
CA ASP A 341 11.81 32.66 -32.25
C ASP A 341 11.73 34.07 -32.86
N ALA A 342 12.83 34.57 -33.43
CA ALA A 342 12.89 35.89 -34.07
C ALA A 342 11.93 36.03 -35.28
N THR A 343 11.34 34.94 -35.77
CA THR A 343 10.34 34.93 -36.85
C THR A 343 8.91 34.88 -36.33
N GLY A 344 8.70 34.97 -35.02
CA GLY A 344 7.38 34.95 -34.38
C GLY A 344 6.78 33.55 -34.25
N ARG A 345 7.57 32.47 -34.42
CA ARG A 345 7.09 31.08 -34.33
C ARG A 345 7.45 30.48 -32.97
N SER A 346 6.49 29.82 -32.34
CA SER A 346 6.72 29.05 -31.11
C SER A 346 7.57 27.80 -31.41
N ARG A 347 8.66 27.62 -30.67
CA ARG A 347 9.56 26.47 -30.76
C ARG A 347 9.93 25.96 -29.37
N PRO A 348 10.13 24.65 -29.19
CA PRO A 348 10.75 24.13 -27.98
C PRO A 348 12.21 24.60 -27.88
N GLU A 349 12.72 24.74 -26.65
CA GLU A 349 14.14 24.99 -26.39
C GLU A 349 15.02 23.94 -27.10
N PRO A 350 16.22 24.33 -27.57
CA PRO A 350 17.19 23.37 -28.08
C PRO A 350 17.44 22.24 -27.05
N GLY A 351 17.40 20.99 -27.51
CA GLY A 351 17.57 19.81 -26.64
C GLY A 351 16.35 19.45 -25.79
N TYR A 352 15.18 20.05 -26.00
CA TYR A 352 13.93 19.65 -25.32
C TYR A 352 13.54 18.20 -25.62
N GLU A 353 13.62 17.76 -26.87
CA GLU A 353 13.30 16.38 -27.26
C GLU A 353 14.27 15.37 -26.62
N GLU A 354 15.56 15.73 -26.52
CA GLU A 354 16.56 14.89 -25.84
C GLU A 354 16.31 14.81 -24.33
N ARG A 355 15.95 15.94 -23.69
CA ARG A 355 15.54 15.97 -22.28
C ARG A 355 14.29 15.12 -22.04
N GLN A 356 13.25 15.30 -22.85
CA GLN A 356 12.01 14.54 -22.77
C GLN A 356 12.27 13.05 -22.98
N ARG A 357 13.10 12.68 -23.98
CA ARG A 357 13.52 11.31 -24.23
C ARG A 357 14.28 10.72 -23.03
N ARG A 358 15.17 11.49 -22.41
CA ARG A 358 15.91 11.08 -21.20
C ARG A 358 14.98 10.90 -20.00
N GLU A 359 14.02 11.79 -19.79
CA GLU A 359 13.03 11.67 -18.72
C GLU A 359 12.12 10.45 -18.90
N LEU A 360 11.66 10.20 -20.13
CA LEU A 360 10.87 9.01 -20.45
C LEU A 360 11.68 7.73 -20.24
N PHE A 361 12.94 7.72 -20.69
CA PHE A 361 13.88 6.63 -20.43
C PHE A 361 13.99 6.37 -18.92
N LEU A 362 14.36 7.38 -18.14
CA LEU A 362 14.55 7.25 -16.68
C LEU A 362 13.28 6.79 -15.96
N ASN A 363 12.12 7.30 -16.37
CA ASN A 363 10.83 6.90 -15.79
C ASN A 363 10.49 5.44 -16.13
N SER A 364 10.70 5.03 -17.38
CA SER A 364 10.47 3.65 -17.81
C SER A 364 11.44 2.66 -17.14
N GLU A 365 12.72 3.03 -17.04
CA GLU A 365 13.74 2.28 -16.34
C GLU A 365 13.41 2.14 -14.84
N PHE A 366 13.04 3.25 -14.19
CA PHE A 366 12.67 3.25 -12.78
C PHE A 366 11.47 2.34 -12.51
N LYS A 367 10.43 2.40 -13.35
CA LYS A 367 9.25 1.53 -13.23
C LYS A 367 9.61 0.06 -13.40
N ALA A 368 10.36 -0.28 -14.45
CA ALA A 368 10.79 -1.64 -14.71
C ALA A 368 11.67 -2.20 -13.59
N ARG A 369 12.63 -1.39 -13.10
CA ARG A 369 13.54 -1.75 -12.00
C ARG A 369 12.82 -1.92 -10.67
N LYS A 370 11.88 -1.03 -10.33
CA LYS A 370 11.08 -1.17 -9.11
C LYS A 370 10.15 -2.38 -9.17
N ALA A 371 9.61 -2.69 -10.34
CA ALA A 371 8.81 -3.89 -10.53
C ALA A 371 9.66 -5.17 -10.38
N PHE A 372 10.87 -5.18 -10.94
CA PHE A 372 11.84 -6.27 -10.76
C PHE A 372 12.21 -6.48 -9.28
N GLU A 373 12.59 -5.40 -8.57
CA GLU A 373 12.91 -5.44 -7.13
C GLU A 373 11.73 -5.97 -6.29
N ALA A 374 10.51 -5.57 -6.61
CA ALA A 374 9.30 -6.00 -5.91
C ALA A 374 8.99 -7.50 -6.09
N VAL A 375 9.17 -8.04 -7.30
CA VAL A 375 8.93 -9.48 -7.58
C VAL A 375 9.95 -10.37 -6.88
N LEU A 376 11.21 -9.93 -6.82
CA LEU A 376 12.28 -10.71 -6.19
C LEU A 376 12.40 -10.50 -4.68
N HIS A 377 11.58 -9.63 -4.09
CA HIS A 377 11.77 -9.13 -2.72
C HIS A 377 13.21 -8.65 -2.47
N TYR A 378 13.84 -8.12 -3.52
CA TYR A 378 15.23 -7.69 -3.48
C TYR A 378 15.30 -6.23 -3.04
N THR A 379 15.90 -6.00 -1.88
CA THR A 379 16.32 -4.68 -1.46
C THR A 379 17.78 -4.51 -1.84
N PRO A 380 18.12 -3.61 -2.78
CA PRO A 380 19.51 -3.35 -3.12
C PRO A 380 20.28 -2.87 -1.88
N PRO A 381 21.59 -3.13 -1.80
CA PRO A 381 22.42 -2.59 -0.73
C PRO A 381 22.24 -1.08 -0.68
N LYS A 382 21.98 -0.56 0.52
CA LYS A 382 21.78 0.87 0.74
C LYS A 382 23.02 1.62 0.31
N THR A 383 22.83 2.79 -0.30
CA THR A 383 23.95 3.69 -0.55
C THR A 383 24.61 4.08 0.78
N THR A 384 25.89 4.43 0.78
CA THR A 384 26.59 4.90 1.98
C THR A 384 25.85 6.05 2.66
N GLU A 385 25.22 6.94 1.89
CA GLU A 385 24.39 8.02 2.43
C GLU A 385 23.10 7.53 3.09
N GLU A 386 22.37 6.60 2.47
CA GLU A 386 21.17 5.99 3.07
C GLU A 386 21.50 5.18 4.32
N GLY A 387 22.62 4.46 4.31
CA GLY A 387 23.15 3.72 5.47
C GLY A 387 23.53 4.66 6.60
N LEU A 388 24.22 5.77 6.31
CA LEU A 388 24.53 6.80 7.30
C LEU A 388 23.27 7.47 7.85
N ARG A 389 22.27 7.78 7.02
CA ARG A 389 21.00 8.37 7.48
C ARG A 389 20.24 7.43 8.42
N GLU A 390 20.21 6.13 8.11
CA GLU A 390 19.59 5.13 8.97
C GLU A 390 20.39 4.93 10.26
N ALA A 391 21.72 4.87 10.18
CA ALA A 391 22.58 4.76 11.37
C ALA A 391 22.47 6.00 12.27
N VAL A 392 22.33 7.19 11.69
CA VAL A 392 22.08 8.44 12.42
C VAL A 392 20.70 8.41 13.07
N ALA A 393 19.66 7.95 12.37
CA ALA A 393 18.32 7.81 12.95
C ALA A 393 18.30 6.82 14.13
N LEU A 394 18.89 5.63 13.96
CA LEU A 394 19.02 4.63 15.02
C LEU A 394 19.90 5.14 16.19
N GLY A 395 20.96 5.89 15.87
CA GLY A 395 21.83 6.53 16.87
C GLY A 395 21.11 7.61 17.67
N ILE A 396 20.24 8.40 17.02
CA ILE A 396 19.40 9.40 17.70
C ILE A 396 18.44 8.72 18.67
N ASP A 397 17.78 7.64 18.26
CA ASP A 397 16.87 6.87 19.12
C ASP A 397 17.63 6.30 20.34
N GLU A 398 18.82 5.73 20.13
CA GLU A 398 19.66 5.17 21.20
C GLU A 398 20.17 6.26 22.17
N VAL A 399 20.55 7.42 21.65
CA VAL A 399 20.93 8.59 22.47
C VAL A 399 19.72 9.10 23.28
N GLN A 400 18.53 9.14 22.70
CA GLN A 400 17.32 9.53 23.43
C GLN A 400 16.97 8.53 24.54
N LEU A 401 17.12 7.23 24.29
CA LEU A 401 16.88 6.18 25.29
C LEU A 401 17.89 6.22 26.44
N THR A 402 19.16 6.49 26.16
CA THR A 402 20.20 6.62 27.21
C THR A 402 20.02 7.89 28.05
N VAL A 403 19.59 9.01 27.44
CA VAL A 403 19.22 10.24 28.15
C VAL A 403 17.99 10.01 29.04
N MET A 404 16.96 9.34 28.53
CA MET A 404 15.77 8.98 29.30
C MET A 404 16.12 8.06 30.48
N ALA A 405 16.94 7.03 30.27
CA ALA A 405 17.40 6.14 31.34
C ALA A 405 18.09 6.91 32.46
N ARG A 406 18.96 7.87 32.09
CA ARG A 406 19.65 8.73 33.05
C ARG A 406 18.69 9.65 33.81
N GLN A 407 17.70 10.24 33.14
CA GLN A 407 16.69 11.13 33.74
C GLN A 407 15.76 10.42 34.72
N LEU A 408 15.40 9.17 34.43
CA LEU A 408 14.54 8.35 35.29
C LEU A 408 15.25 7.80 36.53
N ASN A 409 16.58 7.65 36.48
CA ASN A 409 17.40 7.20 37.60
C ASN A 409 17.85 8.34 38.54
N GLN A 410 17.42 9.58 38.30
CA GLN A 410 17.68 10.70 39.20
C GLN A 410 16.86 10.58 40.50
N SER A 411 17.33 11.22 41.58
CA SER A 411 16.65 11.24 42.88
C SER A 411 15.22 11.80 42.82
N THR A 412 14.96 12.68 41.85
CA THR A 412 13.61 13.05 41.40
C THR A 412 13.50 12.67 39.91
N PRO A 413 12.67 11.68 39.55
CA PRO A 413 12.62 11.18 38.18
C PRO A 413 11.95 12.19 37.25
N VAL A 414 12.60 12.53 36.15
CA VAL A 414 12.03 13.38 35.08
C VAL A 414 11.43 12.50 33.99
N VAL A 415 10.16 12.74 33.65
CA VAL A 415 9.32 11.83 32.84
C VAL A 415 9.00 12.39 31.44
N ASP A 416 9.44 13.62 31.14
CA ASP A 416 9.01 14.41 29.98
C ASP A 416 9.31 13.76 28.62
N MET A 417 10.32 12.88 28.55
CA MET A 417 10.74 12.17 27.33
C MET A 417 9.85 10.96 26.99
N ILE A 418 9.06 10.45 27.93
CA ILE A 418 8.23 9.25 27.72
C ILE A 418 7.04 9.50 26.78
N PRO A 419 6.25 10.57 26.94
CA PRO A 419 5.17 10.89 26.00
C PRO A 419 5.62 11.02 24.52
N PRO A 420 6.70 11.76 24.17
CA PRO A 420 7.11 11.87 22.78
C PRO A 420 7.62 10.53 22.20
N LEU A 421 8.35 9.71 22.97
CA LEU A 421 8.80 8.39 22.51
C LEU A 421 7.63 7.42 22.29
N LEU A 422 6.60 7.44 23.14
CA LEU A 422 5.40 6.63 22.92
C LEU A 422 4.58 7.13 21.73
N HIS A 423 4.57 8.44 21.49
CA HIS A 423 3.92 9.00 20.31
C HIS A 423 4.62 8.56 19.01
N GLN A 424 5.95 8.54 19.00
CA GLN A 424 6.72 7.96 17.89
C GLN A 424 6.40 6.47 17.66
N ILE A 425 6.28 5.67 18.72
CA ILE A 425 5.85 4.26 18.62
C ILE A 425 4.45 4.16 18.03
N GLN A 426 3.51 4.99 18.50
CA GLN A 426 2.14 5.06 17.99
C GLN A 426 2.13 5.39 16.49
N GLU A 427 2.80 6.46 16.07
CA GLU A 427 2.92 6.82 14.65
C GLU A 427 3.57 5.70 13.85
N ALA A 428 4.59 5.06 14.41
CA ALA A 428 5.31 4.00 13.75
C ALA A 428 4.42 2.77 13.48
N LEU A 429 3.59 2.39 14.48
CA LEU A 429 2.56 1.34 14.40
C LEU A 429 1.44 1.69 13.42
N LEU A 430 0.98 2.94 13.43
CA LEU A 430 -0.05 3.39 12.50
C LEU A 430 0.43 3.29 11.06
N LEU A 431 1.67 3.69 10.80
CA LEU A 431 2.25 3.55 9.47
C LEU A 431 2.47 2.08 9.05
N ALA A 432 2.76 1.20 10.02
CA ALA A 432 2.95 -0.23 9.79
C ALA A 432 1.69 -0.95 9.31
N VAL A 433 0.54 -0.50 9.77
CA VAL A 433 -0.73 -1.17 9.53
C VAL A 433 -1.42 -0.57 8.28
N PRO A 434 -2.14 -1.38 7.45
CA PRO A 434 -2.83 -0.87 6.27
C PRO A 434 -3.75 0.31 6.60
N ALA A 435 -3.85 1.28 5.67
CA ALA A 435 -4.65 2.50 5.83
C ALA A 435 -6.09 2.28 6.33
N ARG A 436 -6.65 1.09 6.07
CA ARG A 436 -7.96 0.63 6.56
C ARG A 436 -8.06 0.43 8.07
N LEU A 437 -6.96 0.02 8.71
CA LEU A 437 -6.90 -0.36 10.12
C LEU A 437 -6.24 0.74 10.98
N ARG A 438 -5.51 1.70 10.38
CA ARG A 438 -4.88 2.84 11.08
C ARG A 438 -5.83 3.55 12.02
N TYR A 439 -7.03 3.90 11.53
CA TYR A 439 -8.02 4.61 12.33
C TYR A 439 -8.46 3.83 13.58
N ARG A 440 -8.64 2.51 13.47
CA ARG A 440 -9.03 1.64 14.60
C ARG A 440 -7.90 1.52 15.61
N LEU A 441 -6.67 1.36 15.13
CA LEU A 441 -5.47 1.31 15.96
C LEU A 441 -5.28 2.63 16.70
N GLU A 442 -5.40 3.74 15.98
CA GLU A 442 -5.24 5.10 16.50
C GLU A 442 -6.25 5.39 17.61
N GLN A 443 -7.48 4.94 17.41
CA GLN A 443 -8.55 5.06 18.38
C GLN A 443 -8.27 4.22 19.63
N GLN A 444 -7.80 2.99 19.49
CA GLN A 444 -7.41 2.16 20.62
C GLN A 444 -6.19 2.72 21.36
N PHE A 445 -5.21 3.28 20.66
CA PHE A 445 -4.08 3.98 21.28
C PHE A 445 -4.55 5.21 22.05
N ARG A 446 -5.45 6.03 21.49
CA ARG A 446 -6.03 7.20 22.18
C ARG A 446 -6.88 6.81 23.40
N ASP A 447 -7.59 5.68 23.34
CA ASP A 447 -8.43 5.22 24.46
C ASP A 447 -7.62 4.57 25.58
N ALA A 448 -6.58 3.82 25.21
CA ALA A 448 -5.66 3.20 26.13
C ALA A 448 -4.75 4.21 26.83
N LEU A 449 -4.33 5.23 26.08
CA LEU A 449 -3.39 6.25 26.50
C LEU A 449 -4.15 7.56 26.69
N ASP A 450 -5.03 7.63 27.69
CA ASP A 450 -5.57 8.91 28.14
C ASP A 450 -4.45 9.70 28.85
N TRP A 451 -3.66 10.40 28.04
CA TRP A 451 -2.41 11.05 28.42
C TRP A 451 -2.57 12.03 29.57
N SER A 452 -3.71 12.72 29.62
CA SER A 452 -4.04 13.68 30.67
C SER A 452 -4.19 13.03 32.05
N TRP A 453 -4.70 11.80 32.06
CA TRP A 453 -4.89 10.98 33.25
C TRP A 453 -3.61 10.24 33.63
N MET A 454 -2.87 9.71 32.65
CA MET A 454 -1.60 9.01 32.91
C MET A 454 -0.51 9.94 33.44
N ILE A 455 -0.33 11.14 32.87
CA ILE A 455 0.66 12.14 33.32
C ILE A 455 0.40 12.58 34.77
N LYS A 456 -0.88 12.71 35.17
CA LYS A 456 -1.28 13.00 36.56
C LYS A 456 -0.98 11.86 37.53
N ARG A 457 -0.85 10.62 37.05
CA ARG A 457 -0.63 9.41 37.89
C ARG A 457 0.84 8.98 37.93
N THR A 458 1.59 9.14 36.84
CA THR A 458 3.02 8.79 36.75
C THR A 458 3.91 9.76 37.51
N THR A 459 3.52 11.03 37.61
CA THR A 459 4.20 12.03 38.47
C THR A 459 4.16 11.66 39.96
N GLN A 460 3.31 10.73 40.39
CA GLN A 460 3.14 10.35 41.79
C GLN A 460 3.62 8.92 42.12
N ASN A 461 3.91 8.04 41.13
CA ASN A 461 4.25 6.65 41.42
C ASN A 461 5.05 5.95 40.31
N GLN A 462 6.28 5.53 40.60
CA GLN A 462 7.17 4.80 39.68
C GLN A 462 6.57 3.47 39.18
N HIS A 463 5.74 2.79 39.99
CA HIS A 463 5.06 1.54 39.58
C HIS A 463 3.96 1.74 38.53
N ALA A 464 3.46 2.96 38.35
CA ALA A 464 2.50 3.27 37.28
C ALA A 464 3.17 3.21 35.89
N MET A 465 4.48 3.50 35.82
CA MET A 465 5.24 3.53 34.56
C MET A 465 5.44 2.13 33.95
N SER A 466 5.87 1.16 34.78
CA SER A 466 6.00 -0.24 34.38
C SER A 466 4.70 -0.80 33.79
N ARG A 467 3.55 -0.48 34.41
CA ARG A 467 2.23 -0.94 33.95
C ARG A 467 1.80 -0.34 32.61
N ILE A 468 2.10 0.93 32.35
CA ILE A 468 1.80 1.58 31.06
C ILE A 468 2.64 0.95 29.94
N VAL A 469 3.92 0.75 30.21
CA VAL A 469 4.85 0.10 29.28
C VAL A 469 4.42 -1.35 29.00
N GLN A 470 4.07 -2.12 30.03
CA GLN A 470 3.50 -3.47 29.89
C GLN A 470 2.20 -3.48 29.06
N PHE A 471 1.33 -2.49 29.25
CA PHE A 471 0.09 -2.37 28.48
C PHE A 471 0.35 -2.15 26.98
N VAL A 472 1.27 -1.23 26.65
CA VAL A 472 1.66 -0.91 25.26
C VAL A 472 2.35 -2.12 24.62
N ILE A 473 3.26 -2.78 25.33
CA ILE A 473 3.91 -4.02 24.91
C ILE A 473 2.88 -5.09 24.55
N ASN A 474 1.90 -5.33 25.42
CA ASN A 474 0.86 -6.33 25.19
C ASN A 474 0.02 -6.00 23.94
N HIS A 475 -0.26 -4.71 23.67
CA HIS A 475 -0.98 -4.32 22.46
C HIS A 475 -0.15 -4.49 21.18
N VAL A 476 1.13 -4.10 21.21
CA VAL A 476 2.04 -4.31 20.06
C VAL A 476 2.17 -5.80 19.72
N ILE A 477 2.18 -6.67 20.73
CA ILE A 477 2.22 -8.13 20.54
C ILE A 477 0.93 -8.66 19.95
N VAL A 478 -0.24 -8.23 20.42
CA VAL A 478 -1.53 -8.66 19.82
C VAL A 478 -1.58 -8.33 18.33
N TYR A 479 -0.95 -7.24 17.91
CA TYR A 479 -0.83 -6.87 16.50
C TYR A 479 0.28 -7.61 15.74
N GLY A 480 1.38 -7.99 16.40
CA GLY A 480 2.47 -8.81 15.85
C GLY A 480 2.24 -10.32 15.91
N ALA A 481 1.22 -10.77 16.64
CA ALA A 481 0.91 -12.17 16.91
C ALA A 481 0.79 -13.09 15.68
N PRO A 482 0.25 -12.68 14.51
CA PRO A 482 0.02 -13.65 13.44
C PRO A 482 1.30 -14.16 12.73
N ALA A 483 2.48 -13.56 12.94
CA ALA A 483 3.72 -13.96 12.25
C ALA A 483 4.76 -14.65 13.15
N ARG A 484 4.90 -14.26 14.43
CA ARG A 484 5.93 -14.77 15.37
C ARG A 484 5.47 -14.73 16.83
N GLU A 485 4.36 -15.39 17.12
CA GLU A 485 3.70 -15.32 18.43
C GLU A 485 4.58 -15.79 19.60
N GLU A 486 5.35 -16.87 19.43
CA GLU A 486 6.12 -17.49 20.52
C GLU A 486 7.40 -16.72 20.87
N GLU A 487 8.20 -16.31 19.88
CA GLU A 487 9.42 -15.52 20.09
C GLU A 487 9.12 -14.16 20.74
N LEU A 488 8.11 -13.42 20.22
CA LEU A 488 7.70 -12.13 20.77
C LEU A 488 7.14 -12.26 22.19
N LYS A 489 6.38 -13.32 22.49
CA LYS A 489 5.89 -13.58 23.86
C LYS A 489 7.03 -13.91 24.81
N ALA A 490 8.04 -14.67 24.38
CA ALA A 490 9.19 -15.00 25.21
C ALA A 490 10.07 -13.77 25.53
N GLU A 491 10.40 -12.94 24.53
CA GLU A 491 11.11 -11.66 24.74
C GLU A 491 10.29 -10.72 25.64
N CYS A 492 8.97 -10.60 25.40
CA CYS A 492 8.08 -9.79 26.23
C CYS A 492 8.06 -10.24 27.69
N GLN A 493 7.93 -11.54 27.96
CA GLN A 493 7.94 -12.05 29.33
C GLN A 493 9.27 -11.74 30.02
N LYS A 494 10.39 -11.77 29.29
CA LYS A 494 11.70 -11.36 29.81
C LYS A 494 11.73 -9.86 30.15
N VAL A 495 11.27 -8.99 29.25
CA VAL A 495 11.22 -7.54 29.46
C VAL A 495 10.27 -7.16 30.61
N CYS A 496 9.09 -7.78 30.70
CA CYS A 496 8.13 -7.55 31.79
C CYS A 496 8.69 -8.01 33.15
N ARG A 497 9.34 -9.17 33.21
CA ARG A 497 10.02 -9.65 34.43
C ARG A 497 11.15 -8.72 34.87
N ASN A 498 11.87 -8.11 33.93
CA ASN A 498 12.92 -7.14 34.24
C ASN A 498 12.34 -5.83 34.79
N LEU A 499 11.22 -5.36 34.23
CA LEU A 499 10.47 -4.20 34.75
C LEU A 499 9.92 -4.44 36.18
N ASP A 500 9.59 -5.68 36.52
CA ASP A 500 9.05 -6.04 37.85
C ASP A 500 10.14 -6.27 38.92
N ARG A 501 11.39 -6.56 38.53
CA ARG A 501 12.46 -7.03 39.45
C ARG A 501 13.59 -6.03 39.76
N LEU A 502 13.81 -4.99 38.95
CA LEU A 502 14.97 -4.10 39.06
C LEU A 502 14.63 -2.75 39.76
N HIS A 503 14.82 -2.70 41.08
CA HIS A 503 15.05 -1.45 41.84
C HIS A 503 16.50 -1.51 42.35
N PRO A 504 17.46 -0.73 41.79
CA PRO A 504 17.42 0.73 41.66
C PRO A 504 17.59 1.30 40.22
N GLU A 505 17.62 0.47 39.17
CA GLU A 505 17.89 0.90 37.78
C GLU A 505 16.62 0.92 36.89
N LEU A 506 15.53 1.51 37.40
CA LEU A 506 14.25 1.56 36.69
C LEU A 506 14.37 2.21 35.29
N GLY A 507 15.21 3.23 35.15
CA GLY A 507 15.45 3.89 33.86
C GLY A 507 16.05 2.99 32.80
N ALA A 508 16.94 2.06 33.18
CA ALA A 508 17.51 1.08 32.25
C ALA A 508 16.45 0.04 31.81
N ALA A 509 15.61 -0.41 32.74
CA ALA A 509 14.51 -1.33 32.44
C ALA A 509 13.45 -0.71 31.51
N VAL A 510 13.12 0.58 31.70
CA VAL A 510 12.20 1.32 30.83
C VAL A 510 12.83 1.55 29.44
N ALA A 511 14.11 1.93 29.36
CA ALA A 511 14.80 2.09 28.07
C ALA A 511 14.86 0.77 27.27
N GLU A 512 15.11 -0.35 27.94
CA GLU A 512 15.08 -1.68 27.31
C GLU A 512 13.69 -2.04 26.78
N ALA A 513 12.63 -1.63 27.48
CA ALA A 513 11.27 -1.85 27.04
C ALA A 513 10.91 -1.01 25.79
N PHE A 514 11.38 0.24 25.71
CA PHE A 514 11.25 1.05 24.48
C PHE A 514 12.07 0.47 23.32
N ARG A 515 13.29 -0.02 23.58
CA ARG A 515 14.11 -0.69 22.57
C ARG A 515 13.40 -1.92 22.00
N PHE A 516 12.78 -2.72 22.85
CA PHE A 516 11.92 -3.84 22.44
C PHE A 516 10.72 -3.36 21.61
N LEU A 517 10.04 -2.28 22.00
CA LEU A 517 8.90 -1.73 21.26
C LEU A 517 9.32 -1.26 19.86
N PHE A 518 10.38 -0.47 19.71
CA PHE A 518 10.88 -0.02 18.41
C PHE A 518 11.24 -1.20 17.50
N LYS A 519 11.97 -2.19 18.03
CA LYS A 519 12.31 -3.44 17.30
C LYS A 519 11.05 -4.20 16.86
N SER A 520 10.06 -4.32 17.74
CA SER A 520 8.80 -5.03 17.47
C SER A 520 7.98 -4.34 16.37
N VAL A 521 7.89 -3.00 16.40
CA VAL A 521 7.19 -2.22 15.37
C VAL A 521 7.90 -2.31 14.02
N TYR A 522 9.24 -2.22 14.01
CA TYR A 522 10.02 -2.40 12.80
C TYR A 522 9.80 -3.79 12.18
N THR A 523 9.79 -4.83 13.02
CA THR A 523 9.53 -6.20 12.59
C THR A 523 8.11 -6.35 12.02
N LEU A 524 7.09 -5.83 12.71
CA LEU A 524 5.71 -5.82 12.23
C LEU A 524 5.55 -5.12 10.88
N ARG A 525 6.23 -3.97 10.67
CA ARG A 525 6.23 -3.27 9.38
C ARG A 525 6.72 -4.16 8.25
N ARG A 526 7.83 -4.86 8.49
CA ARG A 526 8.41 -5.77 7.52
C ARG A 526 7.44 -6.92 7.19
N ASP A 527 6.85 -7.53 8.22
CA ASP A 527 5.97 -8.69 8.05
C ASP A 527 4.65 -8.29 7.33
N VAL A 528 4.09 -7.12 7.63
CA VAL A 528 2.91 -6.58 6.92
C VAL A 528 3.25 -6.25 5.47
N ALA A 529 4.43 -5.70 5.20
CA ALA A 529 4.87 -5.44 3.83
C ALA A 529 5.03 -6.74 3.04
N GLU A 530 5.67 -7.75 3.64
CA GLU A 530 5.85 -9.08 3.05
C GLU A 530 4.50 -9.76 2.73
N TYR A 531 3.56 -9.72 3.68
CA TYR A 531 2.20 -10.25 3.47
C TYR A 531 1.40 -9.45 2.43
N SER A 532 1.54 -8.13 2.39
CA SER A 532 0.86 -7.29 1.39
C SER A 532 1.39 -7.58 -0.01
N LEU A 533 2.70 -7.80 -0.14
CA LEU A 533 3.33 -8.20 -1.39
C LEU A 533 2.90 -9.61 -1.81
N SER A 534 2.78 -10.56 -0.88
CA SER A 534 2.36 -11.93 -1.23
C SER A 534 0.95 -12.01 -1.79
N ILE A 535 0.02 -11.16 -1.31
CA ILE A 535 -1.35 -11.06 -1.86
C ILE A 535 -1.36 -10.60 -3.32
N VAL A 536 -0.46 -9.67 -3.67
CA VAL A 536 -0.43 -9.03 -5.00
C VAL A 536 0.67 -9.62 -5.89
N ALA A 537 1.37 -10.66 -5.43
CA ALA A 537 2.58 -11.20 -6.08
C ALA A 537 2.34 -11.58 -7.55
N GLY A 538 1.22 -12.25 -7.87
CA GLY A 538 0.91 -12.63 -9.25
C GLY A 538 0.62 -11.45 -10.18
N GLU A 539 -0.09 -10.43 -9.68
CA GLU A 539 -0.33 -9.18 -10.43
C GLU A 539 0.97 -8.37 -10.58
N LEU A 540 1.81 -8.32 -9.55
CA LEU A 540 3.12 -7.67 -9.58
C LEU A 540 4.04 -8.34 -10.60
N GLN A 541 4.08 -9.67 -10.64
CA GLN A 541 4.86 -10.43 -11.62
C GLN A 541 4.42 -10.14 -13.05
N THR A 542 3.11 -10.14 -13.32
CA THR A 542 2.55 -9.85 -14.65
C THR A 542 2.86 -8.42 -15.09
N ASN A 543 2.71 -7.45 -14.17
CA ASN A 543 3.03 -6.05 -14.41
C ASN A 543 4.54 -5.86 -14.64
N ALA A 544 5.38 -6.53 -13.87
CA ALA A 544 6.83 -6.47 -14.01
C ALA A 544 7.30 -7.00 -15.37
N ILE A 545 6.78 -8.16 -15.80
CA ILE A 545 7.06 -8.70 -17.16
C ILE A 545 6.68 -7.67 -18.22
N THR A 546 5.51 -7.03 -18.08
CA THR A 546 5.03 -6.03 -19.03
C THR A 546 5.93 -4.80 -19.08
N TYR A 547 6.30 -4.23 -17.92
CA TYR A 547 7.15 -3.03 -17.87
C TYR A 547 8.57 -3.31 -18.35
N ILE A 548 9.16 -4.44 -17.99
CA ILE A 548 10.51 -4.79 -18.39
C ILE A 548 10.56 -5.05 -19.91
N ARG A 549 9.59 -5.80 -20.47
CA ARG A 549 9.54 -6.01 -21.92
C ARG A 549 9.33 -4.71 -22.68
N ALA A 550 8.41 -3.86 -22.23
CA ALA A 550 8.21 -2.55 -22.84
C ALA A 550 9.48 -1.69 -22.80
N PHE A 551 10.26 -1.76 -21.72
CA PHE A 551 11.56 -1.09 -21.64
C PHE A 551 12.56 -1.64 -22.67
N ILE A 552 12.71 -2.96 -22.73
CA ILE A 552 13.62 -3.64 -23.67
C ILE A 552 13.27 -3.28 -25.11
N GLU A 553 12.00 -3.37 -25.50
CA GLU A 553 11.55 -3.10 -26.87
C GLU A 553 11.70 -1.63 -27.29
N GLN A 554 11.53 -0.70 -26.34
CA GLN A 554 11.59 0.74 -26.64
C GLN A 554 13.01 1.30 -26.59
N TRP A 555 13.88 0.77 -25.72
CA TRP A 555 15.13 1.42 -25.35
C TRP A 555 16.39 0.61 -25.59
N LEU A 556 16.31 -0.72 -25.69
CA LEU A 556 17.48 -1.54 -26.03
C LEU A 556 17.55 -1.78 -27.55
N PRO A 557 18.74 -2.07 -28.10
CA PRO A 557 18.88 -2.50 -29.50
C PRO A 557 18.02 -3.75 -29.79
N ALA A 558 17.74 -4.04 -31.05
CA ALA A 558 17.03 -5.27 -31.40
C ALA A 558 17.87 -6.51 -31.01
N PRO A 559 17.27 -7.65 -30.61
CA PRO A 559 18.01 -8.83 -30.16
C PRO A 559 19.10 -9.33 -31.12
N ARG A 560 18.89 -9.18 -32.43
CA ARG A 560 19.90 -9.53 -33.46
C ARG A 560 21.20 -8.72 -33.38
N GLN A 561 21.17 -7.58 -32.68
CA GLN A 561 22.31 -6.68 -32.48
C GLN A 561 22.98 -6.87 -31.11
N TRP A 562 22.49 -7.79 -30.26
CA TRP A 562 23.06 -8.04 -28.94
C TRP A 562 24.33 -8.89 -29.01
N GLN A 563 25.38 -8.37 -29.66
CA GLN A 563 26.60 -9.11 -29.95
C GLN A 563 27.29 -9.63 -28.69
N SER A 564 27.31 -8.83 -27.62
CA SER A 564 27.90 -9.23 -26.32
C SER A 564 27.14 -10.41 -25.70
N SER A 565 25.80 -10.35 -25.74
CA SER A 565 24.91 -11.40 -25.26
C SER A 565 25.01 -12.69 -26.08
N ILE A 566 25.11 -12.60 -27.41
CA ILE A 566 25.30 -13.76 -28.28
C ILE A 566 26.65 -14.42 -28.00
N ALA A 567 27.74 -13.65 -27.94
CA ALA A 567 29.07 -14.17 -27.63
C ALA A 567 29.12 -14.83 -26.25
N PHE A 568 28.48 -14.22 -25.26
CA PHE A 568 28.36 -14.77 -23.92
C PHE A 568 27.66 -16.14 -23.93
N LEU A 569 26.48 -16.26 -24.55
CA LEU A 569 25.77 -17.54 -24.62
C LEU A 569 26.55 -18.59 -25.40
N GLN A 570 27.14 -18.21 -26.54
CA GLN A 570 27.91 -19.10 -27.41
C GLN A 570 29.12 -19.72 -26.70
N LYS A 571 29.74 -18.99 -25.75
CA LYS A 571 30.85 -19.49 -24.91
C LYS A 571 30.46 -20.74 -24.10
N PHE A 572 29.19 -20.82 -23.64
CA PHE A 572 28.75 -21.87 -22.72
C PHE A 572 27.85 -22.93 -23.38
N ILE A 573 27.15 -22.61 -24.47
CA ILE A 573 26.07 -23.47 -25.00
C ILE A 573 26.50 -24.88 -25.40
N ASN A 574 27.77 -25.04 -25.77
CA ASN A 574 28.36 -26.31 -26.20
C ASN A 574 29.30 -26.94 -25.16
N THR A 575 29.42 -26.38 -23.94
CA THR A 575 30.26 -26.97 -22.90
C THR A 575 29.68 -28.30 -22.42
N GLU A 576 30.55 -29.23 -22.04
CA GLU A 576 30.14 -30.55 -21.52
C GLU A 576 29.20 -30.40 -20.31
N SER A 577 29.50 -29.48 -19.40
CA SER A 577 28.64 -29.20 -18.24
C SER A 577 27.19 -28.81 -18.61
N VAL A 578 27.02 -28.02 -19.68
CA VAL A 578 25.69 -27.60 -20.16
C VAL A 578 24.99 -28.74 -20.86
N LYS A 579 25.71 -29.53 -21.68
CA LYS A 579 25.18 -30.71 -22.36
C LYS A 579 24.70 -31.75 -21.34
N ASP A 580 25.50 -32.04 -20.32
CA ASP A 580 25.16 -32.98 -19.24
C ASP A 580 23.96 -32.50 -18.42
N TRP A 581 23.94 -31.21 -18.07
CA TRP A 581 22.82 -30.63 -17.33
C TRP A 581 21.51 -30.66 -18.13
N ALA A 582 21.55 -30.38 -19.43
CA ALA A 582 20.35 -30.33 -20.28
C ALA A 582 19.59 -31.67 -20.34
N VAL A 583 20.29 -32.79 -20.14
CA VAL A 583 19.70 -34.16 -20.10
C VAL A 583 19.30 -34.56 -18.67
N SER A 584 19.69 -33.81 -17.65
CA SER A 584 19.38 -34.10 -16.24
C SER A 584 17.89 -34.04 -15.92
N LYS A 585 17.46 -34.74 -14.86
CA LYS A 585 16.08 -34.67 -14.34
C LYS A 585 15.67 -33.24 -13.96
N ALA A 586 16.61 -32.44 -13.46
CA ALA A 586 16.36 -31.05 -13.08
C ALA A 586 15.96 -30.21 -14.32
N ALA A 587 16.71 -30.33 -15.41
CA ALA A 587 16.40 -29.64 -16.67
C ALA A 587 15.07 -30.11 -17.29
N CYS A 588 14.81 -31.42 -17.28
CA CYS A 588 13.57 -32.01 -17.81
C CYS A 588 12.31 -31.69 -16.98
N SER A 589 12.45 -31.45 -15.68
CA SER A 589 11.34 -31.05 -14.80
C SER A 589 10.90 -29.59 -15.00
N SER A 590 11.66 -28.83 -15.77
CA SER A 590 11.37 -27.43 -16.06
C SER A 590 10.43 -27.28 -17.26
N THR A 591 9.69 -26.18 -17.34
CA THR A 591 8.72 -25.83 -18.42
C THR A 591 9.32 -25.61 -19.82
N SER A 592 10.57 -26.06 -20.05
CA SER A 592 11.25 -25.99 -21.35
C SER A 592 10.81 -27.14 -22.25
N LEU A 593 10.52 -26.83 -23.52
CA LEU A 593 9.88 -27.77 -24.44
C LEU A 593 10.86 -28.42 -25.42
N THR A 594 12.06 -27.87 -25.59
CA THR A 594 13.06 -28.34 -26.57
C THR A 594 14.45 -28.51 -25.99
N ASP A 595 15.29 -29.34 -26.62
CA ASP A 595 16.69 -29.52 -26.22
C ASP A 595 17.50 -28.23 -26.29
N LYS A 596 17.26 -27.42 -27.33
CA LYS A 596 17.90 -26.11 -27.51
C LYS A 596 17.50 -25.12 -26.43
N GLU A 597 16.22 -25.04 -26.05
CA GLU A 597 15.77 -24.22 -24.91
C GLU A 597 16.47 -24.66 -23.60
N ARG A 598 16.64 -25.97 -23.38
CA ARG A 598 17.37 -26.49 -22.21
C ARG A 598 18.84 -26.08 -22.25
N ARG A 599 19.53 -26.24 -23.38
CA ARG A 599 20.94 -25.82 -23.50
C ARG A 599 21.13 -24.31 -23.34
N LEU A 600 20.22 -23.48 -23.86
CA LEU A 600 20.22 -22.03 -23.64
C LEU A 600 20.09 -21.66 -22.17
N ARG A 601 19.14 -22.29 -21.48
CA ARG A 601 18.95 -22.09 -20.04
C ARG A 601 20.17 -22.58 -19.24
N GLY A 602 20.78 -23.68 -19.65
CA GLY A 602 22.04 -24.16 -19.09
C GLY A 602 23.15 -23.13 -19.27
N ALA A 603 23.33 -22.61 -20.49
CA ALA A 603 24.30 -21.55 -20.79
C ALA A 603 24.09 -20.31 -19.92
N LEU A 604 22.83 -19.91 -19.66
CA LEU A 604 22.51 -18.81 -18.76
C LEU A 604 22.94 -19.12 -17.31
N HIS A 605 22.61 -20.30 -16.78
CA HIS A 605 22.96 -20.68 -15.41
C HIS A 605 24.46 -20.82 -15.20
N PHE A 606 25.15 -21.55 -16.08
CA PHE A 606 26.60 -21.75 -16.01
C PHE A 606 27.37 -20.46 -16.33
N GLY A 607 26.84 -19.62 -17.23
CA GLY A 607 27.40 -18.30 -17.48
C GLY A 607 27.26 -17.37 -16.28
N ALA A 608 26.10 -17.36 -15.62
CA ALA A 608 25.92 -16.60 -14.38
C ALA A 608 26.86 -17.08 -13.26
N MET A 609 27.13 -18.39 -13.18
CA MET A 609 28.14 -18.96 -12.29
C MET A 609 29.57 -18.50 -12.60
N ASP A 610 29.94 -18.42 -13.87
CA ASP A 610 31.25 -17.90 -14.28
C ASP A 610 31.43 -16.44 -13.89
N LEU A 611 30.35 -15.62 -13.92
CA LEU A 611 30.36 -14.23 -13.45
C LEU A 611 30.58 -14.07 -11.94
N LEU A 612 30.30 -15.11 -11.14
CA LEU A 612 30.58 -15.10 -9.70
C LEU A 612 32.07 -15.35 -9.41
N ARG A 613 32.80 -15.94 -10.36
CA ARG A 613 34.22 -16.24 -10.22
C ARG A 613 35.04 -14.95 -10.21
N SER A 614 36.10 -14.97 -9.41
CA SER A 614 37.09 -13.91 -9.30
C SER A 614 38.52 -14.45 -9.25
N GLY A 615 38.70 -15.73 -8.93
CA GLY A 615 39.99 -16.39 -8.92
C GLY A 615 40.65 -16.40 -10.30
N GLY A 616 41.90 -15.93 -10.37
CA GLY A 616 42.67 -15.82 -11.61
C GLY A 616 42.19 -14.74 -12.60
N CYS A 617 41.27 -13.86 -12.18
CA CYS A 617 40.81 -12.73 -12.98
C CYS A 617 41.41 -11.42 -12.47
N THR A 618 41.80 -10.52 -13.38
CA THR A 618 42.12 -9.15 -13.00
C THR A 618 40.84 -8.34 -12.72
N ARG A 619 40.94 -7.24 -11.95
CA ARG A 619 39.80 -6.38 -11.61
C ARG A 619 39.11 -5.80 -12.86
N SER A 620 39.87 -5.59 -13.93
CA SER A 620 39.39 -5.11 -15.23
C SER A 620 38.67 -6.18 -16.05
N GLU A 621 39.17 -7.42 -16.04
CA GLU A 621 38.63 -8.54 -16.83
C GLU A 621 37.30 -9.08 -16.29
N ARG A 622 37.09 -8.99 -14.97
CA ARG A 622 35.95 -9.63 -14.28
C ARG A 622 34.58 -9.28 -14.87
N TRP A 623 34.41 -8.07 -15.38
CA TRP A 623 33.13 -7.56 -15.88
C TRP A 623 33.12 -7.23 -17.38
N GLU A 624 34.25 -7.41 -18.06
CA GLU A 624 34.41 -7.07 -19.48
C GLU A 624 33.42 -7.84 -20.36
N PHE A 625 33.08 -9.08 -19.96
CA PHE A 625 32.18 -9.96 -20.70
C PHE A 625 30.74 -10.01 -20.15
N LEU A 626 30.37 -9.10 -19.23
CA LEU A 626 28.99 -9.05 -18.72
C LEU A 626 28.03 -8.61 -19.84
N PRO A 627 27.08 -9.45 -20.29
CA PRO A 627 26.17 -9.08 -21.37
C PRO A 627 25.18 -8.03 -20.89
N GLY A 628 25.35 -6.79 -21.38
CA GLY A 628 24.61 -5.63 -20.91
C GLY A 628 23.11 -5.68 -21.21
N GLU A 629 22.72 -6.33 -22.32
CA GLU A 629 21.32 -6.41 -22.73
C GLU A 629 20.56 -7.51 -21.99
N LEU A 630 21.18 -8.70 -21.85
CA LEU A 630 20.59 -9.79 -21.06
C LEU A 630 20.50 -9.40 -19.58
N PHE A 631 21.61 -9.07 -18.92
CA PHE A 631 21.59 -8.83 -17.47
C PHE A 631 21.37 -7.38 -17.06
N TYR A 632 20.67 -6.58 -17.88
CA TYR A 632 20.43 -5.16 -17.59
C TYR A 632 19.86 -4.94 -16.18
N PHE A 633 18.80 -5.70 -15.83
CA PHE A 633 18.14 -5.60 -14.52
C PHE A 633 18.80 -6.49 -13.46
N ASP A 634 19.26 -7.69 -13.83
CA ASP A 634 19.86 -8.67 -12.91
C ASP A 634 21.27 -8.30 -12.44
N LYS A 635 21.95 -7.36 -13.10
CA LYS A 635 23.33 -6.94 -12.80
C LYS A 635 23.59 -6.71 -11.31
N THR A 636 22.66 -6.05 -10.61
CA THR A 636 22.79 -5.76 -9.17
C THR A 636 22.76 -7.03 -8.33
N VAL A 637 21.89 -7.98 -8.67
CA VAL A 637 21.79 -9.28 -8.00
C VAL A 637 23.05 -10.10 -8.25
N ILE A 638 23.54 -10.14 -9.50
CA ILE A 638 24.77 -10.85 -9.87
C ILE A 638 25.96 -10.28 -9.09
N PHE A 639 26.09 -8.95 -9.02
CA PHE A 639 27.17 -8.30 -8.27
C PHE A 639 27.09 -8.59 -6.77
N SER A 640 25.89 -8.52 -6.20
CA SER A 640 25.66 -8.88 -4.80
C SER A 640 26.07 -10.32 -4.51
N CYS A 641 25.67 -11.26 -5.38
CA CYS A 641 26.02 -12.67 -5.23
C CYS A 641 27.53 -12.91 -5.37
N ALA A 642 28.16 -12.20 -6.32
CA ALA A 642 29.60 -12.28 -6.55
C ALA A 642 30.37 -11.77 -5.34
N ASN A 643 29.92 -10.67 -4.71
CA ASN A 643 30.50 -10.18 -3.46
C ASN A 643 30.30 -11.19 -2.33
N THR A 644 29.10 -11.74 -2.15
CA THR A 644 28.83 -12.77 -1.13
C THR A 644 29.72 -13.99 -1.28
N VAL A 645 30.02 -14.45 -2.51
CA VAL A 645 30.97 -15.55 -2.73
C VAL A 645 32.35 -15.18 -2.17
N GLN A 646 32.84 -13.96 -2.44
CA GLN A 646 34.13 -13.48 -1.91
C GLN A 646 34.13 -13.36 -0.39
N GLU A 647 33.06 -12.81 0.20
CA GLU A 647 32.87 -12.70 1.65
C GLU A 647 32.85 -14.08 2.33
N CYS A 648 32.14 -15.05 1.75
CA CYS A 648 32.05 -16.40 2.31
C CYS A 648 33.40 -17.14 2.23
N ILE A 649 34.18 -16.92 1.17
CA ILE A 649 35.54 -17.47 1.05
C ILE A 649 36.41 -16.95 2.19
N LEU A 650 36.37 -15.63 2.44
CA LEU A 650 37.13 -14.99 3.52
C LEU A 650 36.70 -15.52 4.90
N LEU A 651 35.38 -15.57 5.16
CA LEU A 651 34.82 -16.03 6.43
C LEU A 651 35.17 -17.49 6.74
N LEU A 652 34.96 -18.42 5.81
CA LEU A 652 35.23 -19.85 6.01
C LEU A 652 36.66 -20.14 6.45
N LEU A 653 37.60 -19.37 5.92
CA LEU A 653 39.01 -19.61 6.15
C LEU A 653 39.52 -18.87 7.38
N LEU A 654 39.00 -17.68 7.67
CA LEU A 654 39.19 -17.01 8.97
C LEU A 654 38.65 -17.86 10.11
N GLU A 655 37.45 -18.43 9.95
CA GLU A 655 36.86 -19.36 10.92
C GLU A 655 37.74 -20.60 11.11
N GLY A 656 38.22 -21.19 10.02
CA GLY A 656 39.14 -22.34 10.09
C GLY A 656 40.46 -22.00 10.82
N THR A 657 41.04 -20.83 10.52
CA THR A 657 42.30 -20.37 11.13
C THR A 657 42.12 -20.06 12.62
N ALA A 658 41.06 -19.33 12.97
CA ALA A 658 40.71 -19.03 14.36
C ALA A 658 40.37 -20.31 15.14
N SER A 659 39.67 -21.26 14.54
CA SER A 659 39.34 -22.55 15.17
C SER A 659 40.61 -23.31 15.56
N VAL A 660 41.59 -23.39 14.65
CA VAL A 660 42.87 -24.07 14.91
C VAL A 660 43.65 -23.36 16.02
N MET A 661 43.68 -22.03 16.01
CA MET A 661 44.37 -21.22 17.03
C MET A 661 43.70 -21.36 18.41
N LEU A 662 42.38 -21.26 18.51
CA LEU A 662 41.68 -21.39 19.80
C LEU A 662 41.79 -22.82 20.35
N SER A 663 41.69 -23.84 19.47
CA SER A 663 41.82 -25.25 19.87
C SER A 663 43.25 -25.57 20.35
N SER A 664 44.29 -25.03 19.70
CA SER A 664 45.68 -25.22 20.12
C SER A 664 46.00 -24.55 21.46
N ARG A 665 45.24 -23.51 21.82
CA ARG A 665 45.25 -22.84 23.12
C ARG A 665 44.31 -23.49 24.15
N GLY A 666 43.77 -24.69 23.89
CA GLY A 666 43.03 -25.47 24.88
C GLY A 666 41.57 -25.05 25.13
N PHE A 667 40.98 -24.25 24.23
CA PHE A 667 39.55 -23.96 24.28
C PHE A 667 38.76 -25.24 23.98
N ASN A 668 37.68 -25.48 24.71
CA ASN A 668 36.79 -26.60 24.40
C ASN A 668 35.95 -26.31 23.14
N ASN A 669 35.40 -27.35 22.52
CA ASN A 669 34.64 -27.23 21.27
C ASN A 669 33.47 -26.23 21.35
N GLN A 670 32.82 -26.11 22.52
CA GLN A 670 31.72 -25.17 22.73
C GLN A 670 32.22 -23.72 22.73
N GLN A 671 33.29 -23.43 23.45
CA GLN A 671 33.91 -22.11 23.50
C GLN A 671 34.47 -21.69 22.14
N VAL A 672 35.07 -22.63 21.40
CA VAL A 672 35.50 -22.39 20.01
C VAL A 672 34.29 -22.05 19.14
N SER A 673 33.20 -22.83 19.22
CA SER A 673 31.98 -22.56 18.44
C SER A 673 31.38 -21.19 18.74
N ASP A 674 31.30 -20.79 20.01
CA ASP A 674 30.74 -19.50 20.42
C ASP A 674 31.65 -18.34 19.98
N ALA A 675 32.97 -18.51 20.05
CA ALA A 675 33.93 -17.54 19.53
C ALA A 675 33.85 -17.39 18.01
N LEU A 676 33.69 -18.48 17.27
CA LEU A 676 33.52 -18.46 15.81
C LEU A 676 32.22 -17.79 15.38
N LYS A 677 31.11 -18.02 16.09
CA LYS A 677 29.85 -17.29 15.82
C LYS A 677 30.00 -15.79 16.02
N ALA A 678 30.64 -15.39 17.11
CA ALA A 678 30.89 -13.97 17.36
C ALA A 678 31.89 -13.37 16.36
N LEU A 679 32.87 -14.14 15.90
CA LEU A 679 33.81 -13.73 14.85
C LEU A 679 33.07 -13.52 13.53
N HIS A 680 32.18 -14.44 13.18
CA HIS A 680 31.33 -14.39 12.00
C HIS A 680 30.45 -13.14 11.98
N GLU A 681 29.73 -12.86 13.08
CA GLU A 681 28.90 -11.65 13.22
C GLU A 681 29.73 -10.37 13.12
N PHE A 682 30.87 -10.32 13.81
CA PHE A 682 31.78 -9.17 13.78
C PHE A 682 32.34 -8.90 12.38
N PHE A 683 32.73 -9.94 11.64
CA PHE A 683 33.24 -9.76 10.27
C PHE A 683 32.16 -9.35 9.29
N LEU A 684 30.93 -9.86 9.42
CA LEU A 684 29.84 -9.38 8.57
C LEU A 684 29.60 -7.89 8.78
N GLU A 685 29.67 -7.41 10.02
CA GLU A 685 29.58 -5.97 10.31
C GLU A 685 30.77 -5.20 9.71
N LEU A 686 32.00 -5.69 9.86
CA LEU A 686 33.18 -5.07 9.27
C LEU A 686 33.11 -5.02 7.74
N LEU A 687 32.62 -6.06 7.08
CA LEU A 687 32.51 -6.10 5.61
C LEU A 687 31.50 -5.07 5.05
N THR A 688 30.57 -4.58 5.88
CA THR A 688 29.68 -3.47 5.48
C THR A 688 30.35 -2.10 5.55
N GLN A 689 31.51 -2.01 6.20
CA GLN A 689 32.31 -0.80 6.30
C GLN A 689 33.42 -0.93 5.25
N ASP A 690 33.59 0.04 4.35
CA ASP A 690 34.64 0.04 3.30
C ASP A 690 36.07 0.09 3.90
N LEU A 691 36.47 -0.98 4.59
CA LEU A 691 37.66 -1.03 5.42
C LEU A 691 38.88 -1.35 4.57
N LYS A 692 39.97 -0.64 4.85
CA LYS A 692 41.28 -0.96 4.29
C LYS A 692 41.76 -2.31 4.84
N LEU A 693 42.45 -3.08 4.01
CA LEU A 693 43.00 -4.40 4.35
C LEU A 693 43.77 -4.44 5.68
N ASN A 694 44.54 -3.39 5.98
CA ASN A 694 45.30 -3.31 7.23
C ASN A 694 44.40 -3.16 8.46
N THR A 695 43.27 -2.46 8.34
CA THR A 695 42.28 -2.35 9.41
C THR A 695 41.59 -3.69 9.65
N LEU A 696 41.26 -4.44 8.59
CA LEU A 696 40.71 -5.79 8.71
C LEU A 696 41.65 -6.73 9.47
N LYS A 697 42.95 -6.71 9.15
CA LYS A 697 43.97 -7.49 9.86
C LYS A 697 44.01 -7.16 11.35
N GLN A 698 44.07 -5.86 11.68
CA GLN A 698 44.16 -5.44 13.07
C GLN A 698 42.89 -5.80 13.85
N SER A 699 41.70 -5.56 13.29
CA SER A 699 40.43 -5.90 13.93
C SER A 699 40.27 -7.40 14.17
N ALA A 700 40.76 -8.25 13.26
CA ALA A 700 40.76 -9.70 13.44
C ALA A 700 41.65 -10.14 14.62
N ILE A 701 42.84 -9.52 14.74
CA ILE A 701 43.78 -9.75 15.85
C ILE A 701 43.14 -9.30 17.16
N ASP A 702 42.64 -8.07 17.22
CA ASP A 702 42.04 -7.47 18.42
C ASP A 702 40.84 -8.29 18.92
N PHE A 703 40.01 -8.80 18.00
CA PHE A 703 38.89 -9.67 18.35
C PHE A 703 39.36 -10.96 19.04
N LEU A 704 40.35 -11.64 18.46
CA LEU A 704 40.86 -12.90 19.03
C LEU A 704 41.54 -12.67 20.38
N GLU A 705 42.30 -11.58 20.54
CA GLU A 705 42.91 -11.20 21.82
C GLU A 705 41.86 -10.85 22.88
N THR A 706 40.76 -10.20 22.49
CA THR A 706 39.61 -9.94 23.37
C THR A 706 38.95 -11.24 23.82
N ARG A 707 38.86 -12.26 22.96
CA ARG A 707 38.30 -13.58 23.33
C ARG A 707 39.25 -14.38 24.22
N LEU A 708 40.56 -14.28 24.00
CA LEU A 708 41.57 -14.90 24.85
C LEU A 708 41.59 -14.30 26.27
N SER A 709 41.32 -13.00 26.40
CA SER A 709 41.29 -12.29 27.70
C SER A 709 39.98 -12.45 28.48
N ALA A 710 38.85 -12.73 27.81
CA ALA A 710 37.53 -12.86 28.45
C ALA A 710 37.19 -14.27 28.99
N ALA A 711 38.05 -15.27 28.80
CA ALA A 711 37.77 -16.65 29.20
C ALA A 711 37.97 -16.86 30.72
N PRO A 712 36.95 -17.36 31.47
CA PRO A 712 37.12 -17.74 32.86
C PRO A 712 37.80 -19.10 32.91
N PHE A 713 39.12 -19.13 33.12
CA PHE A 713 39.83 -20.36 33.41
C PHE A 713 39.43 -20.85 34.81
N LYS A 714 38.33 -21.61 34.90
CA LYS A 714 38.07 -22.41 36.10
C LYS A 714 39.05 -23.57 36.11
N GLU A 715 39.79 -23.63 37.20
CA GLU A 715 40.67 -24.73 37.61
C GLU A 715 39.94 -26.07 37.53
N SER A 716 40.06 -26.78 36.42
CA SER A 716 39.78 -28.21 36.39
C SER A 716 40.63 -28.92 35.32
N SER A 717 41.76 -29.45 35.82
CA SER A 717 42.45 -30.67 35.40
C SER A 717 42.89 -30.86 33.94
N THR A 718 44.22 -30.99 33.79
CA THR A 718 44.96 -31.77 32.78
C THR A 718 45.02 -31.30 31.32
N GLN A 719 44.92 -29.99 31.05
CA GLN A 719 45.37 -29.44 29.76
C GLN A 719 46.36 -28.29 30.01
N LYS A 720 47.37 -28.18 29.14
CA LYS A 720 48.51 -27.26 29.27
C LYS A 720 48.05 -25.85 29.67
N PRO A 721 48.70 -25.20 30.65
CA PRO A 721 48.34 -23.84 31.05
C PRO A 721 48.49 -22.90 29.84
N VAL A 722 47.44 -22.13 29.56
CA VAL A 722 47.47 -21.05 28.57
C VAL A 722 48.32 -19.92 29.14
N THR A 723 49.53 -19.76 28.63
CA THR A 723 50.57 -18.88 29.22
C THR A 723 50.49 -17.42 28.78
N SER A 724 49.49 -17.02 27.98
CA SER A 724 49.39 -15.63 27.50
C SER A 724 47.96 -15.28 27.05
N ASN A 725 47.47 -14.11 27.52
CA ASN A 725 46.22 -13.49 27.07
C ASN A 725 46.35 -12.78 25.71
N THR A 726 47.52 -12.82 25.08
CA THR A 726 47.80 -12.20 23.76
C THR A 726 48.29 -13.23 22.74
N LEU A 727 48.08 -12.93 21.46
CA LEU A 727 48.59 -13.74 20.36
C LEU A 727 50.11 -13.56 20.24
N SER A 728 50.82 -14.66 19.97
CA SER A 728 52.25 -14.62 19.65
C SER A 728 52.49 -13.94 18.30
N GLU A 729 53.69 -13.41 18.07
CA GLU A 729 54.07 -12.84 16.77
C GLU A 729 53.89 -13.85 15.63
N ALA A 730 54.16 -15.14 15.88
CA ALA A 730 53.93 -16.20 14.90
C ALA A 730 52.44 -16.34 14.55
N GLU A 731 51.53 -16.33 15.53
CA GLU A 731 50.08 -16.41 15.29
C GLU A 731 49.56 -15.15 14.59
N ARG A 732 50.02 -13.95 14.98
CA ARG A 732 49.69 -12.69 14.31
C ARG A 732 50.15 -12.67 12.85
N ASN A 733 51.36 -13.20 12.58
CA ASN A 733 51.90 -13.32 11.23
C ASN A 733 51.13 -14.36 10.40
N VAL A 734 50.72 -15.48 11.01
CA VAL A 734 49.86 -16.47 10.33
C VAL A 734 48.52 -15.85 9.96
N LEU A 735 47.85 -15.15 10.89
CA LEU A 735 46.56 -14.51 10.61
C LEU A 735 46.69 -13.43 9.52
N SER A 736 47.71 -12.59 9.62
CA SER A 736 47.98 -11.53 8.64
C SER A 736 48.32 -12.09 7.25
N SER A 737 49.21 -13.07 7.17
CA SER A 737 49.58 -13.74 5.91
C SER A 737 48.41 -14.48 5.29
N THR A 738 47.54 -15.05 6.13
CA THR A 738 46.33 -15.72 5.67
C THR A 738 45.38 -14.70 5.06
N ILE A 739 45.12 -13.57 5.73
CA ILE A 739 44.31 -12.46 5.19
C ILE A 739 44.86 -11.95 3.85
N ASP A 740 46.18 -11.75 3.74
CA ASP A 740 46.82 -11.34 2.49
C ASP A 740 46.55 -12.31 1.34
N LYS A 741 46.79 -13.60 1.58
CA LYS A 741 46.57 -14.68 0.59
C LYS A 741 45.10 -14.87 0.22
N MET A 742 44.17 -14.35 1.01
CA MET A 742 42.73 -14.45 0.74
C MET A 742 42.16 -13.22 0.03
N THR A 743 42.83 -12.08 0.12
CA THR A 743 42.48 -10.91 -0.69
C THR A 743 43.17 -10.88 -2.05
N ASP A 744 44.17 -11.75 -2.24
CA ASP A 744 44.80 -12.01 -3.54
C ASP A 744 44.02 -13.07 -4.33
N THR A 745 43.32 -12.65 -5.38
CA THR A 745 42.54 -13.55 -6.25
C THR A 745 43.40 -14.52 -7.07
N ASN A 746 44.72 -14.31 -7.14
CA ASN A 746 45.65 -15.21 -7.84
C ASN A 746 46.23 -16.30 -6.93
N SER A 747 46.01 -16.19 -5.62
CA SER A 747 46.47 -17.18 -4.64
C SER A 747 45.83 -18.55 -4.88
N SER A 748 46.65 -19.61 -4.86
CA SER A 748 46.16 -20.99 -5.01
C SER A 748 45.16 -21.38 -3.91
N LEU A 749 45.33 -20.80 -2.72
CA LEU A 749 44.45 -21.02 -1.56
C LEU A 749 43.09 -20.33 -1.78
N TYR A 750 43.08 -19.11 -2.34
CA TYR A 750 41.84 -18.42 -2.73
C TYR A 750 41.05 -19.23 -3.76
N ILE A 751 41.69 -19.62 -4.86
CA ILE A 751 41.08 -20.37 -5.97
C ILE A 751 40.50 -21.71 -5.48
N SER A 752 41.18 -22.38 -4.54
CA SER A 752 40.72 -23.66 -3.99
C SER A 752 39.44 -23.51 -3.16
N PHE A 753 39.34 -22.46 -2.34
CA PHE A 753 38.14 -22.20 -1.54
C PHE A 753 37.00 -21.65 -2.40
N GLU A 754 37.30 -20.77 -3.35
CA GLU A 754 36.33 -20.28 -4.33
C GLU A 754 35.68 -21.44 -5.08
N ARG A 755 36.47 -22.43 -5.53
CA ARG A 755 35.93 -23.62 -6.19
C ARG A 755 34.95 -24.39 -5.31
N LYS A 756 35.22 -24.50 -4.01
CA LYS A 756 34.31 -25.16 -3.06
C LYS A 756 33.01 -24.38 -2.92
N VAL A 757 33.09 -23.07 -2.71
CA VAL A 757 31.92 -22.19 -2.58
C VAL A 757 31.09 -22.19 -3.87
N LEU A 758 31.72 -22.06 -5.03
CA LEU A 758 31.04 -22.12 -6.33
C LEU A 758 30.37 -23.48 -6.57
N HIS A 759 31.01 -24.59 -6.21
CA HIS A 759 30.38 -25.91 -6.32
C HIS A 759 29.15 -26.03 -5.41
N TYR A 760 29.20 -25.44 -4.21
CA TYR A 760 28.03 -25.40 -3.33
C TYR A 760 26.90 -24.53 -3.90
N THR A 761 27.25 -23.37 -4.46
CA THR A 761 26.30 -22.52 -5.18
C THR A 761 25.66 -23.25 -6.36
N GLU A 762 26.44 -24.00 -7.13
CA GLU A 762 25.97 -24.83 -8.23
C GLU A 762 24.87 -25.80 -7.77
N LEU A 763 25.10 -26.50 -6.65
CA LEU A 763 24.12 -27.39 -6.03
C LEU A 763 22.84 -26.65 -5.60
N ILE A 764 22.94 -25.42 -5.10
CA ILE A 764 21.76 -24.60 -4.73
C ILE A 764 20.94 -24.22 -5.97
N LEU A 765 21.62 -23.76 -7.03
CA LEU A 765 20.97 -23.34 -8.27
C LEU A 765 20.22 -24.51 -8.96
N PHE A 766 20.81 -25.71 -8.93
CA PHE A 766 20.25 -26.87 -9.64
C PHE A 766 19.44 -27.85 -8.79
N SER A 767 19.47 -27.74 -7.46
CA SER A 767 18.64 -28.59 -6.58
C SER A 767 17.16 -28.19 -6.65
N THR A 768 16.25 -29.16 -6.59
CA THR A 768 14.82 -28.91 -6.40
C THR A 768 14.48 -28.56 -4.95
N SER A 769 15.31 -28.98 -3.99
CA SER A 769 15.17 -28.73 -2.55
C SER A 769 16.50 -28.28 -1.92
N PRO A 770 16.77 -26.97 -1.80
CA PRO A 770 18.05 -26.48 -1.28
C PRO A 770 18.29 -26.85 0.20
N GLY A 771 17.23 -27.13 0.97
CA GLY A 771 17.31 -27.52 2.38
C GLY A 771 17.88 -28.91 2.65
N SER A 772 18.11 -29.74 1.61
CA SER A 772 18.71 -31.08 1.76
C SER A 772 20.22 -31.11 1.56
N LEU A 773 20.86 -29.96 1.30
CA LEU A 773 22.31 -29.87 1.07
C LEU A 773 23.08 -29.90 2.40
N LEU A 774 24.24 -30.56 2.40
CA LEU A 774 25.14 -30.56 3.55
C LEU A 774 25.57 -29.12 3.89
N PRO A 775 25.62 -28.72 5.17
CA PRO A 775 25.99 -27.35 5.53
C PRO A 775 27.48 -27.06 5.26
N MET A 776 27.76 -25.88 4.73
CA MET A 776 29.11 -25.31 4.56
C MET A 776 29.44 -24.38 5.73
N GLY A 777 29.37 -24.88 6.97
CA GLY A 777 29.69 -24.08 8.17
C GLY A 777 28.72 -22.91 8.43
N LEU A 778 29.20 -21.83 9.06
CA LEU A 778 28.38 -20.68 9.46
C LEU A 778 27.87 -19.85 8.27
N VAL A 779 28.58 -19.90 7.12
CA VAL A 779 28.20 -19.19 5.89
C VAL A 779 27.01 -19.83 5.16
N THR A 780 26.58 -21.04 5.55
CA THR A 780 25.52 -21.81 4.86
C THR A 780 24.27 -20.98 4.64
N ASN A 781 23.78 -20.30 5.68
CA ASN A 781 22.52 -19.55 5.60
C ASN A 781 22.63 -18.35 4.65
N ILE A 782 23.78 -17.68 4.65
CA ILE A 782 24.03 -16.51 3.79
C ILE A 782 24.09 -16.95 2.34
N LEU A 783 24.84 -18.02 2.05
CA LEU A 783 24.92 -18.61 0.71
C LEU A 783 23.57 -19.10 0.22
N GLN A 784 22.82 -19.86 1.02
CA GLN A 784 21.49 -20.35 0.64
C GLN A 784 20.53 -19.19 0.33
N ARG A 785 20.55 -18.13 1.14
CA ARG A 785 19.72 -16.94 0.92
C ARG A 785 20.09 -16.22 -0.37
N GLN A 786 21.36 -15.89 -0.58
CA GLN A 786 21.80 -15.10 -1.74
C GLN A 786 21.75 -15.92 -3.04
N MET A 787 22.11 -17.19 -3.00
CA MET A 787 22.01 -18.06 -4.19
C MET A 787 20.57 -18.47 -4.48
N GLY A 788 19.70 -18.53 -3.46
CA GLY A 788 18.25 -18.61 -3.65
C GLY A 788 17.67 -17.39 -4.35
N LEU A 789 18.16 -16.19 -4.02
CA LEU A 789 17.83 -14.96 -4.73
C LEU A 789 18.32 -15.01 -6.19
N LEU A 790 19.57 -15.41 -6.44
CA LEU A 790 20.10 -15.57 -7.81
C LEU A 790 19.26 -16.56 -8.63
N LYS A 791 18.88 -17.68 -8.05
CA LYS A 791 18.01 -18.68 -8.69
C LYS A 791 16.64 -18.09 -9.06
N SER A 792 16.06 -17.31 -8.15
CA SER A 792 14.78 -16.65 -8.36
C SER A 792 14.88 -15.59 -9.47
N ALA A 793 15.96 -14.80 -9.46
CA ALA A 793 16.28 -13.82 -10.49
C ALA A 793 16.42 -14.48 -11.87
N LEU A 794 17.22 -15.55 -12.00
CA LEU A 794 17.40 -16.28 -13.26
C LEU A 794 16.11 -16.95 -13.75
N THR A 795 15.25 -17.40 -12.84
CA THR A 795 13.95 -17.98 -13.20
C THR A 795 13.03 -16.90 -13.76
N PHE A 796 12.91 -15.77 -13.07
CA PHE A 796 12.12 -14.62 -13.54
C PHE A 796 12.69 -14.02 -14.83
N HIS A 797 14.01 -13.94 -14.95
CA HIS A 797 14.72 -13.53 -16.16
C HIS A 797 14.30 -14.40 -17.34
N TRP A 798 14.27 -15.73 -17.19
CA TRP A 798 13.82 -16.62 -18.25
C TRP A 798 12.38 -16.31 -18.68
N GLU A 799 11.47 -16.06 -17.74
CA GLU A 799 10.07 -15.70 -18.06
C GLU A 799 9.98 -14.39 -18.86
N VAL A 800 10.73 -13.38 -18.46
CA VAL A 800 10.76 -12.07 -19.13
C VAL A 800 11.38 -12.19 -20.52
N TYR A 801 12.55 -12.82 -20.62
CA TYR A 801 13.40 -12.80 -21.81
C TYR A 801 13.14 -13.95 -22.80
N ARG A 802 12.27 -14.92 -22.47
CA ARG A 802 11.93 -16.05 -23.36
C ARG A 802 11.66 -15.65 -24.82
N PRO A 803 10.89 -14.58 -25.13
CA PRO A 803 10.65 -14.18 -26.52
C PRO A 803 11.92 -13.78 -27.25
N TYR A 804 12.85 -13.10 -26.56
CA TYR A 804 14.11 -12.65 -27.14
C TYR A 804 15.08 -13.82 -27.34
N TYR A 805 15.10 -14.79 -26.43
CA TYR A 805 15.91 -16.00 -26.58
C TYR A 805 15.56 -16.81 -27.82
N ARG A 806 14.28 -16.86 -28.23
CA ARG A 806 13.88 -17.50 -29.49
C ARG A 806 14.53 -16.83 -30.70
N THR A 807 14.62 -15.51 -30.69
CA THR A 807 15.32 -14.76 -31.75
C THR A 807 16.82 -15.01 -31.73
N LEU A 808 17.42 -15.14 -30.54
CA LEU A 808 18.85 -15.44 -30.39
C LEU A 808 19.19 -16.89 -30.75
N GLU A 809 18.26 -17.83 -30.56
CA GLU A 809 18.43 -19.26 -30.90
C GLU A 809 18.81 -19.44 -32.38
N GLU A 810 18.26 -18.63 -33.29
CA GLU A 810 18.58 -18.63 -34.73
C GLU A 810 20.03 -18.21 -35.02
N LEU A 811 20.66 -17.48 -34.11
CA LEU A 811 21.99 -16.90 -34.26
C LEU A 811 23.09 -17.70 -33.54
N LEU A 812 22.70 -18.75 -32.81
CA LEU A 812 23.62 -19.58 -32.01
C LEU A 812 23.87 -20.92 -32.69
N THR A 813 25.11 -21.40 -32.58
CA THR A 813 25.52 -22.70 -33.14
C THR A 813 25.48 -23.79 -32.07
N PHE A 814 24.58 -24.76 -32.26
CA PHE A 814 24.44 -25.93 -31.39
C PHE A 814 25.17 -27.11 -32.01
N GLU A 815 26.19 -27.61 -31.30
CA GLU A 815 26.87 -28.84 -31.68
C GLU A 815 25.99 -30.06 -31.35
N SER A 816 26.03 -31.09 -32.18
CA SER A 816 25.32 -32.36 -31.95
C SER A 816 25.74 -33.00 -30.64
#